data_AF-A0A5M6D8F9-F1
#
_entry.id   AF-A0A5M6D8F9-F1
#
_cell.length_a   1.000
_cell.length_b   1.000
_cell.length_c   1.000
_cell.angle_alpha   90.00
_cell.angle_beta   90.00
_cell.angle_gamma   90.00
#
_symmetry.space_group_name_H-M   'P 1'
#
loop_
_entity.id
_entity.type
_entity.pdbx_description
1 polymer ?
#
loop_
_entity_poly.entity_id
_entity_poly.type
_entity_poly.pdbx_seq_one_letter_code
_entity_poly.pdbx_strand_id
1 'polypeptide(L)'
;MKANFHTALFILLGFISSCTPKQDKELNTSLLLGAGFGINSATLIIQDLDSARNYYAKVLGFNMPLPEKSQKGIYDGTLSASVSFPDWSSLELLSVKDTALVTAKHSFIPSFLKHYEGVRLYSLSTSSVDTTRNWLHSQGFKTDAPQSGRVTTEMPKGWDWDDGGPQWRSIEFNSNNPPAYLPSFKEVVGLPYQEVQKAWKPYTWRKYYENHPNGVVGISSLRIVVSDFKVGRKEFKKLGLKELEVNDTLVRFKIAHNQELHLMAPKSPGDELSNFLKTRGPGVYAIRFEVKNLKDTRAFLKKKVPAKAILADTLLKQLSVSKEYAYGVQLEFIEESKEQADLAKIYNFKEGSKLESASIRYASGMYAKYCALCHGKNREGYAADFAPSLRSHSLIATTQLPRSSYNYLRHAISYGRSGTAMAPYAKSQGGPLEDVDIDLLLQWLQESSGVKKPIEMSAEPITGNVALGKELYGKHCTGCHGTKGEGVSAPALGNPMLLATASDAFLRYAISEGRDNTPMPSFKDSLSKVEIDALTAYLRSRASGWNAPEAVTVTEPLPENYVLNPHNKAPKFSLRDNRYVSAEQLRKALKNSSRMIILDARSKAAWYQTHIPGAISVPFYEEPDKFIKDIPNDSTWIVAYCACPHAASDKVVNTLRRFGYKHTAILDEGILVWAQRGYPVQYGQDNKTKK
;
A
#
# COMPACT_ATOMS: atom_id res chain seq x y z
N MET A 1 78.42 8.16 19.28
CA MET A 1 78.11 8.39 17.86
C MET A 1 76.66 8.82 17.75
N LYS A 2 76.42 10.07 17.35
CA LYS A 2 75.09 10.67 17.14
C LYS A 2 75.04 11.25 15.72
N ALA A 3 73.85 11.12 15.12
CA ALA A 3 73.17 12.06 14.23
C ALA A 3 73.30 11.94 12.68
N ASN A 4 72.10 12.02 12.08
CA ASN A 4 71.70 12.68 10.82
C ASN A 4 71.84 11.95 9.47
N PHE A 5 70.76 11.88 8.68
CA PHE A 5 70.42 12.96 7.73
C PHE A 5 68.99 12.84 7.12
N HIS A 6 68.46 14.01 6.80
CA HIS A 6 67.15 14.35 6.23
C HIS A 6 66.93 13.88 4.78
N THR A 7 65.65 13.79 4.37
CA THR A 7 65.28 14.03 2.96
C THR A 7 64.06 14.94 2.90
N ALA A 8 64.16 15.93 2.02
CA ALA A 8 63.38 17.15 1.98
C ALA A 8 62.09 17.03 1.14
N LEU A 9 61.21 17.95 1.49
CA LEU A 9 59.88 18.29 0.98
C LEU A 9 59.94 18.80 -0.47
N PHE A 10 59.06 18.30 -1.35
CA PHE A 10 58.62 19.02 -2.55
C PHE A 10 57.10 19.16 -2.53
N ILE A 11 56.67 20.41 -2.52
CA ILE A 11 55.29 20.88 -2.50
C ILE A 11 54.76 20.86 -3.93
N LEU A 12 53.65 20.15 -4.18
CA LEU A 12 52.84 20.32 -5.38
C LEU A 12 51.43 20.77 -4.95
N LEU A 13 51.15 22.06 -5.16
CA LEU A 13 49.83 22.65 -5.02
C LEU A 13 48.93 22.17 -6.18
N GLY A 14 48.01 21.26 -5.88
CA GLY A 14 46.89 20.92 -6.75
C GLY A 14 45.58 21.36 -6.10
N PHE A 15 44.99 22.44 -6.62
CA PHE A 15 43.62 22.83 -6.34
C PHE A 15 42.67 21.73 -6.82
N ILE A 16 42.16 20.92 -5.91
CA ILE A 16 41.01 20.05 -6.18
C ILE A 16 39.81 20.66 -5.45
N SER A 17 39.04 21.44 -6.22
CA SER A 17 37.68 21.83 -5.87
C SER A 17 36.82 20.56 -5.84
N SER A 18 36.74 19.90 -4.68
CA SER A 18 35.76 18.85 -4.46
C SER A 18 34.42 19.51 -4.16
N CYS A 19 33.66 19.79 -5.23
CA CYS A 19 32.20 19.91 -5.17
C CYS A 19 31.63 18.55 -4.78
N THR A 20 31.73 18.18 -3.51
CA THR A 20 30.82 17.21 -2.92
C THR A 20 29.45 17.88 -2.85
N PRO A 21 28.39 17.35 -3.48
CA PRO A 21 27.06 17.81 -3.16
C PRO A 21 26.88 17.57 -1.66
N LYS A 22 26.63 18.65 -0.90
CA LYS A 22 26.13 18.55 0.46
C LYS A 22 24.91 17.65 0.39
N GLN A 23 25.08 16.39 0.80
CA GLN A 23 23.96 15.59 1.23
C GLN A 23 23.33 16.38 2.36
N ASP A 24 22.19 17.01 2.09
CA ASP A 24 21.32 17.44 3.16
C ASP A 24 21.06 16.21 4.02
N LYS A 25 21.56 16.25 5.25
CA LYS A 25 21.17 15.35 6.34
C LYS A 25 19.68 15.58 6.57
N GLU A 26 18.83 14.98 5.74
CA GLU A 26 17.40 14.90 5.97
C GLU A 26 17.17 14.06 7.23
N LEU A 27 16.89 14.80 8.32
CA LEU A 27 16.13 14.40 9.50
C LEU A 27 16.40 13.01 10.06
N ASN A 28 17.45 12.93 10.90
CA ASN A 28 17.41 12.11 12.10
C ASN A 28 16.30 12.67 13.02
N THR A 29 15.02 12.41 12.75
CA THR A 29 13.99 12.56 13.78
C THR A 29 14.27 11.50 14.83
N SER A 30 14.66 12.04 15.98
CA SER A 30 15.16 11.45 17.20
C SER A 30 14.47 10.16 17.64
N LEU A 31 15.19 9.40 18.46
CA LEU A 31 14.73 8.25 19.24
C LEU A 31 13.33 8.44 19.88
N LEU A 32 12.88 9.68 20.07
CA LEU A 32 11.53 10.02 20.49
C LEU A 32 10.43 9.49 19.56
N LEU A 33 10.50 9.74 18.25
CA LEU A 33 9.43 9.38 17.30
C LEU A 33 9.84 8.24 16.35
N GLY A 34 11.15 8.02 16.14
CA GLY A 34 11.65 7.05 15.18
C GLY A 34 11.08 7.31 13.78
N ALA A 35 10.45 6.29 13.19
CA ALA A 35 9.74 6.37 11.91
C ALA A 35 8.24 6.70 12.07
N GLY A 36 7.84 7.34 13.16
CA GLY A 36 6.48 7.82 13.37
C GLY A 36 6.09 8.95 12.42
N PHE A 37 4.79 9.18 12.22
CA PHE A 37 4.25 10.11 11.22
C PHE A 37 4.03 11.55 11.72
N GLY A 38 4.46 11.88 12.94
CA GLY A 38 4.29 13.20 13.52
C GLY A 38 3.08 13.31 14.45
N ILE A 39 2.19 14.29 14.26
CA ILE A 39 0.95 14.42 15.03
C ILE A 39 0.04 13.23 14.70
N ASN A 40 -0.30 12.43 15.70
CA ASN A 40 -1.21 11.30 15.55
C ASN A 40 -2.66 11.75 15.76
N SER A 41 -2.96 12.44 16.86
CA SER A 41 -4.33 12.91 17.14
C SER A 41 -4.37 14.18 18.00
N ALA A 42 -5.44 14.96 17.83
CA ALA A 42 -5.93 15.91 18.81
C ALA A 42 -7.32 15.48 19.28
N THR A 43 -7.47 15.21 20.59
CA THR A 43 -8.69 14.63 21.16
C THR A 43 -9.44 15.67 21.98
N LEU A 44 -10.64 16.00 21.51
CA LEU A 44 -11.59 16.89 22.17
C LEU A 44 -12.45 16.06 23.11
N ILE A 45 -12.44 16.45 24.38
CA ILE A 45 -13.36 15.89 25.36
C ILE A 45 -14.62 16.75 25.34
N ILE A 46 -15.77 16.12 25.11
CA ILE A 46 -17.06 16.76 24.85
C ILE A 46 -18.18 16.07 25.63
N GLN A 47 -19.22 16.82 25.96
CA GLN A 47 -20.40 16.37 26.73
C GLN A 47 -21.26 15.43 25.88
N ASP A 48 -21.65 15.87 24.69
CA ASP A 48 -22.55 15.16 23.78
C ASP A 48 -21.85 14.83 22.45
N LEU A 49 -21.49 13.56 22.30
CA LEU A 49 -20.81 13.03 21.11
C LEU A 49 -21.61 13.20 19.84
N ASP A 50 -22.94 13.08 19.92
CA ASP A 50 -23.82 13.04 18.75
C ASP A 50 -24.04 14.43 18.22
N SER A 51 -24.27 15.38 19.11
CA SER A 51 -24.33 16.80 18.76
C SER A 51 -22.99 17.26 18.18
N ALA A 52 -21.87 16.96 18.85
CA ALA A 52 -20.55 17.38 18.41
C ALA A 52 -20.18 16.79 17.03
N ARG A 53 -20.33 15.47 16.84
CA ARG A 53 -19.99 14.83 15.55
C ARG A 53 -20.89 15.32 14.42
N ASN A 54 -22.19 15.52 14.66
CA ASN A 54 -23.09 16.08 13.66
C ASN A 54 -22.71 17.51 13.28
N TYR A 55 -22.31 18.34 14.26
CA TYR A 55 -21.88 19.71 14.00
C TYR A 55 -20.56 19.75 13.22
N TYR A 56 -19.56 18.99 13.67
CA TYR A 56 -18.28 18.85 12.95
C TYR A 56 -18.50 18.32 11.52
N ALA A 57 -19.46 17.42 11.33
CA ALA A 57 -19.81 16.89 10.02
C ALA A 57 -20.50 17.90 9.10
N LYS A 58 -21.65 18.41 9.56
CA LYS A 58 -22.60 19.14 8.70
C LYS A 58 -22.33 20.64 8.64
N VAL A 59 -21.72 21.20 9.68
CA VAL A 59 -21.49 22.64 9.81
C VAL A 59 -20.03 23.00 9.54
N LEU A 60 -19.10 22.33 10.20
CA LEU A 60 -17.67 22.59 10.03
C LEU A 60 -17.04 21.84 8.85
N GLY A 61 -17.73 20.86 8.29
CA GLY A 61 -17.36 20.21 7.03
C GLY A 61 -16.24 19.18 7.14
N PHE A 62 -16.09 18.51 8.28
CA PHE A 62 -15.23 17.34 8.45
C PHE A 62 -16.00 16.07 8.10
N ASN A 63 -15.41 15.04 7.49
CA ASN A 63 -16.12 13.76 7.27
C ASN A 63 -16.19 12.91 8.55
N MET A 64 -16.70 13.48 9.64
CA MET A 64 -16.86 12.78 10.91
C MET A 64 -17.94 11.68 10.76
N PRO A 65 -17.72 10.46 11.30
CA PRO A 65 -18.69 9.38 11.18
C PRO A 65 -20.02 9.70 11.87
N LEU A 66 -21.13 9.33 11.21
CA LEU A 66 -22.50 9.54 11.68
C LEU A 66 -22.89 8.60 12.83
N PRO A 67 -24.05 8.85 13.49
CA PRO A 67 -24.36 8.25 14.77
C PRO A 67 -24.20 6.74 14.96
N GLU A 68 -24.58 6.01 13.92
CA GLU A 68 -24.59 4.56 13.84
C GLU A 68 -23.21 3.90 13.89
N LYS A 69 -22.12 4.68 13.78
CA LYS A 69 -20.73 4.19 13.69
C LYS A 69 -19.83 4.53 14.88
N SER A 70 -20.39 4.88 16.05
CA SER A 70 -19.58 5.21 17.24
C SER A 70 -18.71 4.04 17.69
N GLN A 71 -17.46 4.32 18.04
CA GLN A 71 -16.49 3.31 18.48
C GLN A 71 -16.24 3.42 19.99
N LYS A 72 -15.65 2.37 20.57
CA LYS A 72 -15.14 2.42 21.94
C LYS A 72 -14.02 3.47 22.01
N GLY A 73 -14.08 4.38 22.98
CA GLY A 73 -13.01 5.36 23.17
C GLY A 73 -11.74 4.71 23.74
N ILE A 74 -10.63 5.47 23.72
CA ILE A 74 -9.32 4.98 24.18
C ILE A 74 -9.31 4.61 25.68
N TYR A 75 -10.16 5.25 26.49
CA TYR A 75 -10.34 4.95 27.90
C TYR A 75 -11.58 4.07 28.13
N ASP A 76 -11.49 3.12 29.06
CA ASP A 76 -12.65 2.30 29.44
C ASP A 76 -13.82 3.17 29.92
N GLY A 77 -15.03 2.86 29.46
CA GLY A 77 -16.23 3.65 29.78
C GLY A 77 -16.41 4.91 28.92
N THR A 78 -15.61 5.12 27.87
CA THR A 78 -15.75 6.25 26.93
C THR A 78 -16.20 5.80 25.53
N LEU A 79 -16.78 6.73 24.77
CA LEU A 79 -17.10 6.58 23.36
C LEU A 79 -16.27 7.57 22.55
N SER A 80 -15.95 7.20 21.31
CA SER A 80 -15.26 8.10 20.38
C SER A 80 -15.86 8.13 18.99
N ALA A 81 -15.64 9.26 18.33
CA ALA A 81 -15.82 9.45 16.90
C ALA A 81 -14.58 10.19 16.37
N SER A 82 -13.90 9.63 15.39
CA SER A 82 -12.68 10.21 14.85
C SER A 82 -12.74 10.35 13.35
N VAL A 83 -12.07 11.37 12.83
CA VAL A 83 -11.77 11.50 11.42
C VAL A 83 -10.26 11.55 11.23
N SER A 84 -9.76 10.74 10.30
CA SER A 84 -8.34 10.73 9.92
C SER A 84 -8.13 11.64 8.71
N PHE A 85 -6.90 12.14 8.57
CA PHE A 85 -6.49 12.97 7.46
C PHE A 85 -5.38 12.31 6.64
N PRO A 86 -5.14 12.80 5.41
CA PRO A 86 -4.09 12.30 4.55
C PRO A 86 -2.69 12.27 5.16
N ASP A 87 -2.36 13.22 6.02
CA ASP A 87 -1.07 13.32 6.71
C ASP A 87 -0.93 12.39 7.93
N TRP A 88 -1.86 11.46 8.13
CA TRP A 88 -1.97 10.56 9.30
C TRP A 88 -2.29 11.21 10.63
N SER A 89 -2.49 12.53 10.65
CA SER A 89 -3.11 13.16 11.81
C SER A 89 -4.60 12.83 11.85
N SER A 90 -5.20 13.00 13.02
CA SER A 90 -6.63 12.77 13.23
C SER A 90 -7.22 13.76 14.21
N LEU A 91 -8.50 14.02 14.05
CA LEU A 91 -9.32 14.74 15.00
C LEU A 91 -10.26 13.73 15.67
N GLU A 92 -10.19 13.64 16.99
CA GLU A 92 -11.00 12.70 17.78
C GLU A 92 -11.93 13.47 18.71
N LEU A 93 -13.19 13.05 18.76
CA LEU A 93 -14.18 13.47 19.74
C LEU A 93 -14.36 12.32 20.73
N LEU A 94 -14.31 12.64 22.03
CA LEU A 94 -14.43 11.66 23.10
C LEU A 94 -15.48 12.12 24.12
N SER A 95 -16.42 11.23 24.46
CA SER A 95 -17.41 11.45 25.51
C SER A 95 -17.42 10.32 26.53
N VAL A 96 -18.02 10.59 27.69
CA VAL A 96 -18.18 9.61 28.77
C VAL A 96 -19.49 8.84 28.56
N LYS A 97 -19.42 7.50 28.57
CA LYS A 97 -20.58 6.60 28.54
C LYS A 97 -20.88 6.02 29.93
N ASP A 98 -19.85 5.63 30.67
CA ASP A 98 -19.95 5.14 32.04
C ASP A 98 -19.17 6.05 32.98
N THR A 99 -19.88 6.99 33.58
CA THR A 99 -19.28 7.99 34.48
C THR A 99 -18.63 7.36 35.71
N ALA A 100 -19.19 6.28 36.25
CA ALA A 100 -18.63 5.64 37.45
C ALA A 100 -17.29 4.96 37.12
N LEU A 101 -17.24 4.21 36.01
CA LEU A 101 -16.03 3.54 35.56
C LEU A 101 -14.92 4.54 35.20
N VAL A 102 -15.27 5.61 34.46
CA VAL A 102 -14.31 6.65 34.09
C VAL A 102 -13.84 7.43 35.32
N THR A 103 -14.71 7.73 36.28
CA THR A 103 -14.30 8.45 37.51
C THR A 103 -13.32 7.64 38.34
N ALA A 104 -13.50 6.31 38.41
CA ALA A 104 -12.63 5.43 39.18
C ALA A 104 -11.20 5.32 38.61
N LYS A 105 -11.03 5.39 37.28
CA LYS A 105 -9.72 5.17 36.61
C LYS A 105 -9.12 6.43 35.97
N HIS A 106 -9.95 7.37 35.53
CA HIS A 106 -9.57 8.52 34.69
C HIS A 106 -10.35 9.78 35.09
N SER A 107 -10.36 10.11 36.38
CA SER A 107 -11.15 11.21 36.97
C SER A 107 -10.91 12.60 36.34
N PHE A 108 -9.78 12.80 35.66
CA PHE A 108 -9.49 14.04 34.93
C PHE A 108 -10.50 14.33 33.81
N ILE A 109 -11.11 13.30 33.19
CA ILE A 109 -12.09 13.44 32.10
C ILE A 109 -13.40 14.07 32.62
N PRO A 110 -14.11 13.47 33.59
CA PRO A 110 -15.32 14.07 34.13
C PRO A 110 -15.05 15.39 34.87
N SER A 111 -13.88 15.54 35.52
CA SER A 111 -13.48 16.81 36.14
C SER A 111 -13.33 17.92 35.10
N PHE A 112 -12.77 17.61 33.93
CA PHE A 112 -12.64 18.55 32.83
C PHE A 112 -14.03 18.91 32.25
N LEU A 113 -14.88 17.91 31.99
CA LEU A 113 -16.21 18.09 31.42
C LEU A 113 -17.17 18.91 32.29
N LYS A 114 -16.95 18.92 33.60
CA LYS A 114 -17.75 19.72 34.54
C LYS A 114 -17.76 21.21 34.19
N HIS A 115 -16.69 21.69 33.56
CA HIS A 115 -16.48 23.12 33.33
C HIS A 115 -16.13 23.45 31.88
N TYR A 116 -15.63 22.49 31.10
CA TYR A 116 -15.06 22.76 29.79
C TYR A 116 -15.34 21.66 28.77
N GLU A 117 -15.33 22.06 27.51
CA GLU A 117 -15.14 21.17 26.36
C GLU A 117 -13.88 21.61 25.60
N GLY A 118 -13.31 20.72 24.79
CA GLY A 118 -12.19 21.04 23.89
C GLY A 118 -11.01 20.10 24.01
N VAL A 119 -9.90 20.43 23.34
CA VAL A 119 -8.72 19.55 23.21
C VAL A 119 -8.02 19.39 24.55
N ARG A 120 -8.19 18.23 25.19
CA ARG A 120 -7.55 17.93 26.49
C ARG A 120 -6.34 17.01 26.35
N LEU A 121 -6.27 16.29 25.24
CA LEU A 121 -5.22 15.32 24.93
C LEU A 121 -4.78 15.51 23.48
N TYR A 122 -3.49 15.28 23.24
CA TYR A 122 -2.97 15.13 21.89
C TYR A 122 -1.83 14.12 21.92
N SER A 123 -1.61 13.46 20.80
CA SER A 123 -0.61 12.39 20.71
C SER A 123 0.30 12.57 19.50
N LEU A 124 1.55 12.13 19.65
CA LEU A 124 2.51 12.01 18.56
C LEU A 124 2.68 10.54 18.18
N SER A 125 2.75 10.27 16.89
CA SER A 125 3.02 8.95 16.32
C SER A 125 4.48 8.57 16.59
N THR A 126 4.69 7.38 17.16
CA THR A 126 6.00 6.76 17.29
C THR A 126 6.01 5.39 16.62
N SER A 127 7.14 5.00 16.03
CA SER A 127 7.32 3.65 15.49
C SER A 127 7.67 2.60 16.55
N SER A 128 7.92 3.00 17.80
CA SER A 128 8.19 2.09 18.91
C SER A 128 7.99 2.80 20.25
N VAL A 129 6.96 2.39 21.00
CA VAL A 129 6.72 2.91 22.35
C VAL A 129 7.88 2.64 23.29
N ASP A 130 8.54 1.49 23.16
CA ASP A 130 9.66 1.11 24.04
C ASP A 130 10.88 2.01 23.79
N THR A 131 11.21 2.29 22.53
CA THR A 131 12.30 3.22 22.17
C THR A 131 11.99 4.63 22.67
N THR A 132 10.75 5.11 22.47
CA THR A 132 10.31 6.41 22.97
C THR A 132 10.41 6.48 24.50
N ARG A 133 9.96 5.45 25.22
CA ARG A 133 10.02 5.41 26.68
C ARG A 133 11.44 5.46 27.20
N ASN A 134 12.34 4.65 26.63
CA ASN A 134 13.75 4.64 26.99
C ASN A 134 14.39 6.01 26.76
N TRP A 135 14.05 6.66 25.64
CA TRP A 135 14.48 8.02 25.37
C TRP A 135 13.96 9.00 26.43
N LEU A 136 12.66 9.01 26.74
CA LEU A 136 12.08 9.90 27.75
C LEU A 136 12.75 9.73 29.12
N HIS A 137 13.01 8.49 29.55
CA HIS A 137 13.71 8.20 30.81
C HIS A 137 15.16 8.73 30.79
N SER A 138 15.87 8.58 29.67
CA SER A 138 17.22 9.14 29.50
C SER A 138 17.25 10.67 29.60
N GLN A 139 16.13 11.34 29.29
CA GLN A 139 15.98 12.80 29.40
C GLN A 139 15.45 13.23 30.78
N GLY A 140 15.26 12.29 31.70
CA GLY A 140 14.83 12.51 33.09
C GLY A 140 13.31 12.61 33.28
N PHE A 141 12.51 12.25 32.28
CA PHE A 141 11.06 12.18 32.45
C PHE A 141 10.65 10.88 33.16
N LYS A 142 9.64 10.99 34.02
CA LYS A 142 8.90 9.82 34.52
C LYS A 142 7.72 9.56 33.59
N THR A 143 7.43 8.29 33.33
CA THR A 143 6.29 7.85 32.55
C THR A 143 5.64 6.66 33.26
N ASP A 144 4.39 6.39 32.94
CA ASP A 144 3.74 5.16 33.38
C ASP A 144 4.26 3.94 32.60
N ALA A 145 3.68 2.78 32.88
CA ALA A 145 3.88 1.60 32.04
C ALA A 145 3.19 1.81 30.66
N PRO A 146 3.77 1.28 29.57
CA PRO A 146 3.10 1.25 28.28
C PRO A 146 1.71 0.65 28.39
N GLN A 147 0.74 1.35 27.83
CA GLN A 147 -0.61 0.84 27.66
C GLN A 147 -0.74 0.24 26.27
N SER A 148 -1.68 -0.69 26.13
CA SER A 148 -2.01 -1.26 24.84
C SER A 148 -3.48 -1.56 24.80
N GLY A 149 -4.10 -1.36 23.65
CA GLY A 149 -5.51 -1.63 23.51
C GLY A 149 -5.92 -1.91 22.08
N ARG A 150 -7.18 -2.28 21.96
CA ARG A 150 -7.87 -2.54 20.71
C ARG A 150 -9.17 -1.74 20.75
N VAL A 151 -9.45 -1.02 19.67
CA VAL A 151 -10.68 -0.23 19.52
C VAL A 151 -11.76 -1.05 18.81
N THR A 152 -11.37 -1.95 17.90
CA THR A 152 -12.32 -2.81 17.19
C THR A 152 -12.81 -3.96 18.07
N THR A 153 -14.12 -4.19 18.09
CA THR A 153 -14.72 -5.34 18.77
C THR A 153 -14.63 -6.63 17.95
N GLU A 154 -14.43 -6.50 16.64
CA GLU A 154 -14.22 -7.63 15.74
C GLU A 154 -12.72 -7.91 15.60
N MET A 155 -12.35 -9.20 15.53
CA MET A 155 -11.00 -9.59 15.12
C MET A 155 -10.73 -9.07 13.70
N PRO A 156 -9.48 -8.64 13.42
CA PRO A 156 -9.10 -8.16 12.11
C PRO A 156 -9.37 -9.24 11.07
N LYS A 157 -10.21 -8.87 10.11
CA LYS A 157 -10.51 -9.70 8.96
C LYS A 157 -9.42 -9.48 7.93
N GLY A 158 -9.02 -10.52 7.22
CA GLY A 158 -8.20 -10.31 6.05
C GLY A 158 -6.68 -10.31 6.23
N TRP A 159 -5.99 -9.71 5.25
CA TRP A 159 -4.54 -9.54 5.24
C TRP A 159 -4.07 -8.31 6.04
N ASP A 160 -4.79 -8.00 7.11
CA ASP A 160 -4.47 -6.86 7.96
C ASP A 160 -3.13 -7.08 8.69
N TRP A 161 -2.41 -5.98 8.88
CA TRP A 161 -1.21 -5.89 9.73
C TRP A 161 -1.59 -5.98 11.21
N ASP A 162 -2.86 -5.77 11.52
CA ASP A 162 -3.48 -6.08 12.79
C ASP A 162 -3.59 -7.62 13.02
N ASP A 163 -3.05 -8.12 14.12
CA ASP A 163 -2.85 -9.56 14.38
C ASP A 163 -3.87 -10.21 15.34
N GLY A 164 -4.91 -9.46 15.73
CA GLY A 164 -5.87 -9.88 16.76
C GLY A 164 -5.46 -9.48 18.19
N GLY A 165 -4.20 -9.04 18.37
CA GLY A 165 -3.67 -8.47 19.61
C GLY A 165 -4.00 -7.00 19.82
N PRO A 166 -3.21 -6.23 20.56
CA PRO A 166 -3.41 -4.79 20.68
C PRO A 166 -3.18 -4.08 19.33
N GLN A 167 -4.10 -3.22 18.90
CA GLN A 167 -3.96 -2.39 17.68
C GLN A 167 -3.05 -1.19 17.89
N TRP A 168 -3.00 -0.71 19.12
CA TRP A 168 -2.19 0.42 19.50
C TRP A 168 -1.47 0.14 20.80
N ARG A 169 -0.30 0.74 20.92
CA ARG A 169 0.41 0.91 22.18
C ARG A 169 0.56 2.41 22.42
N SER A 170 0.53 2.82 23.68
CA SER A 170 0.79 4.21 24.03
C SER A 170 1.65 4.31 25.29
N ILE A 171 2.33 5.45 25.41
CA ILE A 171 3.03 5.83 26.63
C ILE A 171 2.64 7.27 27.00
N GLU A 172 2.33 7.45 28.28
CA GLU A 172 1.88 8.72 28.86
C GLU A 172 2.77 9.11 30.05
N PHE A 173 2.89 10.41 30.30
CA PHE A 173 3.62 10.91 31.47
C PHE A 173 2.90 10.60 32.79
N ASN A 174 1.56 10.57 32.76
CA ASN A 174 0.69 10.22 33.88
C ASN A 174 -0.71 9.87 33.32
N SER A 175 -1.08 8.60 33.34
CA SER A 175 -2.34 8.08 32.80
C SER A 175 -3.58 8.37 33.65
N ASN A 176 -3.39 8.71 34.92
CA ASN A 176 -4.48 9.13 35.80
C ASN A 176 -4.85 10.61 35.57
N ASN A 177 -3.86 11.45 35.25
CA ASN A 177 -4.07 12.86 34.92
C ASN A 177 -2.97 13.36 33.96
N PRO A 178 -3.13 13.13 32.64
CA PRO A 178 -2.10 13.51 31.67
C PRO A 178 -1.88 15.02 31.66
N PRO A 179 -0.64 15.53 31.63
CA PRO A 179 -0.39 16.97 31.50
C PRO A 179 -0.98 17.49 30.18
N ALA A 180 -1.87 18.49 30.24
CA ALA A 180 -2.62 18.96 29.07
C ALA A 180 -1.76 19.64 27.98
N TYR A 181 -0.53 20.04 28.33
CA TYR A 181 0.41 20.72 27.44
C TYR A 181 1.52 19.80 26.91
N LEU A 182 1.59 18.53 27.34
CA LEU A 182 2.56 17.54 26.85
C LEU A 182 1.85 16.46 26.03
N PRO A 183 2.52 15.88 25.02
CA PRO A 183 1.92 14.83 24.21
C PRO A 183 1.92 13.48 24.95
N SER A 184 0.99 12.60 24.58
CA SER A 184 1.24 11.16 24.66
C SER A 184 1.92 10.66 23.38
N PHE A 185 2.47 9.46 23.41
CA PHE A 185 3.09 8.86 22.22
C PHE A 185 2.37 7.56 21.88
N LYS A 186 1.95 7.42 20.62
CA LYS A 186 1.13 6.29 20.17
C LYS A 186 1.81 5.55 19.03
N GLU A 187 1.93 4.25 19.21
CA GLU A 187 2.35 3.28 18.22
C GLU A 187 1.12 2.53 17.72
N VAL A 188 1.12 2.28 16.42
CA VAL A 188 0.16 1.45 15.70
C VAL A 188 0.85 0.11 15.47
N VAL A 189 0.42 -0.91 16.20
CA VAL A 189 1.14 -2.19 16.34
C VAL A 189 1.13 -2.94 15.02
N GLY A 190 2.29 -3.44 14.58
CA GLY A 190 2.40 -4.23 13.34
C GLY A 190 2.49 -3.39 12.06
N LEU A 191 2.35 -2.06 12.14
CA LEU A 191 2.47 -1.20 10.97
C LEU A 191 3.93 -1.14 10.48
N PRO A 192 4.20 -1.39 9.19
CA PRO A 192 5.56 -1.31 8.63
C PRO A 192 5.95 0.17 8.38
N TYR A 193 6.23 0.89 9.46
CA TYR A 193 6.45 2.35 9.46
C TYR A 193 7.49 2.80 8.42
N GLN A 194 8.62 2.10 8.31
CA GLN A 194 9.68 2.50 7.39
C GLN A 194 9.27 2.32 5.92
N GLU A 195 8.61 1.22 5.60
CA GLU A 195 8.09 0.91 4.27
C GLU A 195 6.99 1.91 3.88
N VAL A 196 6.09 2.24 4.82
CA VAL A 196 5.03 3.23 4.59
C VAL A 196 5.62 4.61 4.30
N GLN A 197 6.61 5.06 5.07
CA GLN A 197 7.27 6.35 4.82
C GLN A 197 8.06 6.36 3.51
N LYS A 198 8.77 5.28 3.18
CA LYS A 198 9.66 5.22 1.99
C LYS A 198 8.92 4.95 0.69
N ALA A 199 7.98 4.01 0.68
CA ALA A 199 7.41 3.46 -0.54
C ALA A 199 6.04 4.04 -0.91
N TRP A 200 5.21 4.42 0.09
CA TRP A 200 3.78 4.65 -0.17
C TRP A 200 3.37 6.12 -0.27
N LYS A 201 4.24 7.07 0.12
CA LYS A 201 3.93 8.51 0.21
C LYS A 201 2.46 8.76 0.61
N PRO A 202 1.99 8.19 1.74
CA PRO A 202 0.58 7.91 1.98
C PRO A 202 -0.33 9.15 1.97
N TYR A 203 0.24 10.34 2.21
CA TYR A 203 -0.43 11.62 1.98
C TYR A 203 -1.08 11.71 0.59
N THR A 204 -0.38 11.30 -0.47
CA THR A 204 -0.86 11.42 -1.84
C THR A 204 -1.99 10.45 -2.16
N TRP A 205 -1.87 9.22 -1.64
CA TRP A 205 -2.89 8.19 -1.80
C TRP A 205 -4.16 8.56 -1.03
N ARG A 206 -4.04 8.92 0.26
CA ARG A 206 -5.19 9.25 1.11
C ARG A 206 -5.91 10.53 0.69
N LYS A 207 -5.19 11.58 0.26
CA LYS A 207 -5.81 12.85 -0.18
C LYS A 207 -6.76 12.69 -1.36
N TYR A 208 -6.60 11.64 -2.17
CA TYR A 208 -7.51 11.32 -3.26
C TYR A 208 -8.83 10.73 -2.75
N TYR A 209 -8.78 9.82 -1.77
CA TYR A 209 -9.96 9.12 -1.25
C TYR A 209 -10.64 9.84 -0.08
N GLU A 210 -9.90 10.68 0.65
CA GLU A 210 -10.38 11.46 1.79
C GLU A 210 -10.63 12.91 1.34
N ASN A 211 -11.89 13.24 1.09
CA ASN A 211 -12.29 14.58 0.66
C ASN A 211 -13.30 15.20 1.64
N HIS A 212 -12.85 16.18 2.41
CA HIS A 212 -13.68 16.88 3.38
C HIS A 212 -14.38 18.07 2.72
N PRO A 213 -15.68 18.33 2.99
CA PRO A 213 -16.39 19.49 2.46
C PRO A 213 -15.71 20.84 2.71
N ASN A 214 -15.01 21.00 3.83
CA ASN A 214 -14.26 22.21 4.15
C ASN A 214 -12.85 22.26 3.50
N GLY A 215 -12.45 21.22 2.77
CA GLY A 215 -11.17 21.13 2.06
C GLY A 215 -9.97 20.74 2.92
N VAL A 216 -10.16 20.33 4.19
CA VAL A 216 -9.04 19.94 5.07
C VAL A 216 -8.28 18.71 4.56
N VAL A 217 -6.95 18.73 4.76
CA VAL A 217 -6.03 17.66 4.35
C VAL A 217 -5.07 17.20 5.46
N GLY A 218 -5.04 17.87 6.60
CA GLY A 218 -4.14 17.52 7.71
C GLY A 218 -4.07 18.56 8.82
N ILE A 219 -3.43 18.21 9.93
CA ILE A 219 -3.10 19.11 11.03
C ILE A 219 -1.65 19.57 10.87
N SER A 220 -1.45 20.85 10.56
CA SER A 220 -0.11 21.43 10.42
C SER A 220 0.49 21.88 11.75
N SER A 221 -0.33 22.31 12.71
CA SER A 221 0.20 22.59 14.05
C SER A 221 -0.83 22.55 15.18
N LEU A 222 -0.34 22.28 16.38
CA LEU A 222 -1.08 22.48 17.63
C LEU A 222 -0.52 23.70 18.36
N ARG A 223 -1.41 24.59 18.80
CA ARG A 223 -1.06 25.80 19.55
C ARG A 223 -1.29 25.58 21.03
N ILE A 224 -0.19 25.51 21.77
CA ILE A 224 -0.14 25.05 23.16
C ILE A 224 0.24 26.22 24.04
N VAL A 225 -0.63 26.59 24.96
CA VAL A 225 -0.38 27.68 25.91
C VAL A 225 0.20 27.09 27.19
N VAL A 226 1.28 27.69 27.69
CA VAL A 226 1.94 27.28 28.93
C VAL A 226 1.92 28.41 29.96
N SER A 227 1.87 28.02 31.24
CA SER A 227 1.90 28.97 32.36
C SER A 227 3.25 29.66 32.51
N ASP A 228 4.35 28.94 32.25
CA ASP A 228 5.71 29.48 32.23
C ASP A 228 6.39 29.09 30.92
N PHE A 229 6.67 30.10 30.09
CA PHE A 229 7.25 29.93 28.76
C PHE A 229 8.65 29.31 28.82
N LYS A 230 9.49 29.73 29.77
CA LYS A 230 10.89 29.27 29.86
C LYS A 230 10.94 27.82 30.32
N VAL A 231 10.10 27.46 31.30
CA VAL A 231 9.99 26.08 31.79
C VAL A 231 9.43 25.18 30.68
N GLY A 232 8.29 25.55 30.07
CA GLY A 232 7.68 24.75 29.00
C GLY A 232 8.61 24.56 27.80
N ARG A 233 9.32 25.62 27.38
CA ARG A 233 10.32 25.53 26.30
C ARG A 233 11.43 24.56 26.66
N LYS A 234 11.97 24.64 27.89
CA LYS A 234 13.01 23.72 28.36
C LYS A 234 12.53 22.26 28.36
N GLU A 235 11.29 22.00 28.75
CA GLU A 235 10.70 20.66 28.71
C GLU A 235 10.55 20.14 27.28
N PHE A 236 10.03 20.95 26.35
CA PHE A 236 9.91 20.54 24.95
C PHE A 236 11.27 20.29 24.28
N LYS A 237 12.30 21.08 24.63
CA LYS A 237 13.67 20.79 24.20
C LYS A 237 14.19 19.46 24.73
N LYS A 238 13.88 19.14 26.00
CA LYS A 238 14.25 17.84 26.60
C LYS A 238 13.57 16.65 25.91
N LEU A 239 12.42 16.84 25.26
CA LEU A 239 11.84 15.78 24.41
C LEU A 239 12.73 15.45 23.21
N GLY A 240 13.67 16.31 22.83
CA GLY A 240 14.53 16.12 21.65
C GLY A 240 13.90 16.65 20.36
N LEU A 241 12.96 17.59 20.46
CA LEU A 241 12.35 18.27 19.32
C LEU A 241 13.22 19.44 18.84
N LYS A 242 13.28 19.65 17.52
CA LYS A 242 14.09 20.73 16.91
C LYS A 242 13.34 22.06 16.95
N GLU A 243 13.95 23.09 17.53
CA GLU A 243 13.47 24.47 17.47
C GLU A 243 13.65 25.05 16.06
N LEU A 244 12.63 25.76 15.56
CA LEU A 244 12.64 26.43 14.25
C LEU A 244 12.74 27.94 14.39
N GLU A 245 11.84 28.53 15.17
CA GLU A 245 11.72 29.97 15.37
C GLU A 245 11.38 30.23 16.83
N VAL A 246 11.97 31.28 17.40
CA VAL A 246 11.80 31.66 18.80
C VAL A 246 11.68 33.17 18.89
N ASN A 247 10.66 33.63 19.60
CA ASN A 247 10.59 34.98 20.15
C ASN A 247 10.19 34.91 21.64
N ASP A 248 9.95 36.06 22.27
CA ASP A 248 9.69 36.15 23.71
C ASP A 248 8.43 35.39 24.18
N THR A 249 7.49 35.10 23.27
CA THR A 249 6.18 34.51 23.60
C THR A 249 5.80 33.30 22.75
N LEU A 250 6.63 32.91 21.79
CA LEU A 250 6.39 31.79 20.87
C LEU A 250 7.68 31.04 20.59
N VAL A 251 7.62 29.72 20.65
CA VAL A 251 8.63 28.82 20.06
C VAL A 251 7.94 27.76 19.20
N ARG A 252 8.50 27.52 18.01
CA ARG A 252 8.01 26.52 17.06
C ARG A 252 8.93 25.31 17.07
N PHE A 253 8.37 24.12 17.23
CA PHE A 253 9.09 22.84 17.23
C PHE A 253 8.70 22.00 16.01
N LYS A 254 9.70 21.52 15.27
CA LYS A 254 9.50 20.63 14.12
C LYS A 254 9.11 19.22 14.59
N ILE A 255 8.04 18.68 14.03
CA ILE A 255 7.56 17.32 14.32
C ILE A 255 7.69 16.40 13.11
N ALA A 256 7.18 16.82 11.95
CA ALA A 256 7.24 16.09 10.68
C ALA A 256 7.36 17.08 9.51
N HIS A 257 7.38 16.60 8.26
CA HIS A 257 7.67 17.40 7.06
C HIS A 257 6.86 18.71 6.97
N ASN A 258 5.58 18.69 7.31
CA ASN A 258 4.66 19.85 7.31
C ASN A 258 4.03 20.12 8.70
N GLN A 259 4.50 19.46 9.76
CA GLN A 259 3.87 19.52 11.08
C GLN A 259 4.76 20.11 12.16
N GLU A 260 4.15 20.90 13.05
CA GLU A 260 4.82 21.64 14.11
C GLU A 260 4.03 21.66 15.43
N LEU A 261 4.72 21.87 16.55
CA LEU A 261 4.08 22.29 17.82
C LEU A 261 4.47 23.74 18.11
N HIS A 262 3.49 24.56 18.41
CA HIS A 262 3.68 25.96 18.77
C HIS A 262 3.47 26.12 20.27
N LEU A 263 4.55 26.33 21.01
CA LEU A 263 4.46 26.66 22.43
C LEU A 263 4.33 28.17 22.57
N MET A 264 3.31 28.62 23.30
CA MET A 264 2.91 30.01 23.39
C MET A 264 2.74 30.46 24.83
N ALA A 265 3.01 31.74 25.08
CA ALA A 265 2.71 32.42 26.33
C ALA A 265 1.91 33.71 26.07
N PRO A 266 1.15 34.20 27.07
CA PRO A 266 0.47 35.48 26.96
C PRO A 266 1.45 36.62 26.65
N LYS A 267 1.01 37.56 25.79
CA LYS A 267 1.74 38.79 25.47
C LYS A 267 1.51 39.87 26.53
N SER A 268 0.31 39.92 27.10
CA SER A 268 -0.05 40.87 28.15
C SER A 268 -1.13 40.32 29.08
N PRO A 269 -1.20 40.80 30.34
CA PRO A 269 -2.30 40.46 31.23
C PRO A 269 -3.66 40.82 30.62
N GLY A 270 -4.58 39.86 30.61
CA GLY A 270 -5.95 40.06 30.10
C GLY A 270 -6.13 39.78 28.61
N ASP A 271 -5.06 39.45 27.86
CA ASP A 271 -5.20 38.94 26.51
C ASP A 271 -5.89 37.55 26.47
N GLU A 272 -6.24 37.08 25.27
CA GLU A 272 -6.97 35.82 25.09
C GLU A 272 -6.24 34.60 25.69
N LEU A 273 -4.91 34.56 25.61
CA LEU A 273 -4.11 33.43 26.12
C LEU A 273 -3.99 33.49 27.64
N SER A 274 -3.85 34.69 28.21
CA SER A 274 -3.93 34.95 29.64
C SER A 274 -5.29 34.50 30.18
N ASN A 275 -6.38 34.84 29.49
CA ASN A 275 -7.72 34.43 29.89
C ASN A 275 -7.94 32.93 29.72
N PHE A 276 -7.35 32.30 28.71
CA PHE A 276 -7.34 30.85 28.56
C PHE A 276 -6.61 30.16 29.72
N LEU A 277 -5.41 30.64 30.10
CA LEU A 277 -4.67 30.10 31.23
C LEU A 277 -5.44 30.26 32.55
N LYS A 278 -6.06 31.43 32.77
CA LYS A 278 -6.86 31.69 33.98
C LYS A 278 -8.09 30.80 34.06
N THR A 279 -8.74 30.54 32.92
CA THR A 279 -10.00 29.78 32.91
C THR A 279 -9.79 28.28 32.85
N ARG A 280 -8.81 27.79 32.07
CA ARG A 280 -8.64 26.35 31.74
C ARG A 280 -7.29 25.77 32.14
N GLY A 281 -6.30 26.62 32.42
CA GLY A 281 -4.91 26.21 32.64
C GLY A 281 -4.13 25.98 31.34
N PRO A 282 -2.88 25.49 31.44
CA PRO A 282 -2.03 25.23 30.28
C PRO A 282 -2.59 24.08 29.42
N GLY A 283 -2.43 24.16 28.10
CA GLY A 283 -2.91 23.13 27.17
C GLY A 283 -3.13 23.63 25.75
N VAL A 284 -3.75 22.80 24.92
CA VAL A 284 -4.02 23.13 23.51
C VAL A 284 -5.15 24.16 23.40
N TYR A 285 -4.83 25.34 22.86
CA TYR A 285 -5.74 26.44 22.57
C TYR A 285 -6.39 26.35 21.19
N ALA A 286 -5.59 26.00 20.18
CA ALA A 286 -6.03 25.92 18.80
C ALA A 286 -5.41 24.74 18.05
N ILE A 287 -6.16 24.22 17.07
CA ILE A 287 -5.68 23.28 16.06
C ILE A 287 -5.59 24.04 14.75
N ARG A 288 -4.43 23.99 14.09
CA ARG A 288 -4.26 24.53 12.75
C ARG A 288 -4.26 23.41 11.72
N PHE A 289 -5.14 23.56 10.75
CA PHE A 289 -5.32 22.65 9.63
C PHE A 289 -4.75 23.23 8.35
N GLU A 290 -4.27 22.35 7.48
CA GLU A 290 -4.05 22.65 6.08
C GLU A 290 -5.29 22.35 5.26
N VAL A 291 -5.58 23.21 4.28
CA VAL A 291 -6.71 23.04 3.34
C VAL A 291 -6.23 23.13 1.89
N LYS A 292 -6.94 22.46 0.99
CA LYS A 292 -6.65 22.47 -0.46
C LYS A 292 -6.72 23.88 -1.06
N ASN A 293 -7.70 24.67 -0.64
CA ASN A 293 -7.92 26.02 -1.10
C ASN A 293 -8.60 26.86 -0.01
N LEU A 294 -7.92 27.89 0.49
CA LEU A 294 -8.40 28.67 1.63
C LEU A 294 -9.64 29.51 1.28
N LYS A 295 -9.75 29.96 0.02
CA LYS A 295 -10.91 30.72 -0.47
C LYS A 295 -12.16 29.86 -0.48
N ASP A 296 -12.05 28.62 -0.93
CA ASP A 296 -13.16 27.66 -0.97
C ASP A 296 -13.60 27.26 0.45
N THR A 297 -12.63 27.00 1.34
CA THR A 297 -12.91 26.77 2.77
C THR A 297 -13.68 27.95 3.38
N ARG A 298 -13.26 29.19 3.11
CA ARG A 298 -13.95 30.39 3.59
C ARG A 298 -15.38 30.49 3.03
N ALA A 299 -15.56 30.19 1.74
CA ALA A 299 -16.87 30.21 1.10
C ALA A 299 -17.81 29.13 1.66
N PHE A 300 -17.28 27.95 1.97
CA PHE A 300 -18.01 26.87 2.64
C PHE A 300 -18.46 27.31 4.04
N LEU A 301 -17.52 27.75 4.88
CA LEU A 301 -17.81 28.10 6.28
C LEU A 301 -18.80 29.27 6.38
N LYS A 302 -18.69 30.30 5.52
CA LYS A 302 -19.64 31.42 5.50
C LYS A 302 -21.11 31.02 5.28
N LYS A 303 -21.37 29.86 4.66
CA LYS A 303 -22.74 29.37 4.42
C LYS A 303 -23.36 28.72 5.66
N LYS A 304 -22.54 28.28 6.63
CA LYS A 304 -22.95 27.38 7.70
C LYS A 304 -22.59 27.89 9.10
N VAL A 305 -21.55 28.70 9.22
CA VAL A 305 -21.03 29.25 10.47
C VAL A 305 -21.35 30.74 10.57
N PRO A 306 -21.80 31.26 11.73
CA PRO A 306 -22.09 32.67 11.91
C PRO A 306 -20.90 33.59 11.58
N ALA A 307 -21.14 34.71 10.91
CA ALA A 307 -20.07 35.59 10.45
C ALA A 307 -19.12 36.08 11.57
N LYS A 308 -19.67 36.38 12.76
CA LYS A 308 -18.89 36.79 13.95
C LYS A 308 -17.92 35.72 14.47
N ALA A 309 -18.17 34.45 14.14
CA ALA A 309 -17.33 33.34 14.55
C ALA A 309 -16.13 33.13 13.62
N ILE A 310 -16.15 33.74 12.42
CA ILE A 310 -15.13 33.55 11.38
C ILE A 310 -14.21 34.78 11.36
N LEU A 311 -12.94 34.56 11.68
CA LEU A 311 -11.89 35.59 11.62
C LEU A 311 -10.95 35.31 10.46
N ALA A 312 -10.73 36.29 9.59
CA ALA A 312 -9.80 36.16 8.47
C ALA A 312 -8.63 37.14 8.67
N ASP A 313 -7.41 36.60 8.71
CA ASP A 313 -6.18 37.36 8.75
C ASP A 313 -5.54 37.32 7.36
N THR A 314 -5.59 38.46 6.66
CA THR A 314 -5.07 38.59 5.29
C THR A 314 -3.54 38.64 5.26
N LEU A 315 -2.89 39.10 6.34
CA LEU A 315 -1.43 39.18 6.44
C LEU A 315 -0.84 37.79 6.65
N LEU A 316 -1.43 37.02 7.57
CA LEU A 316 -1.01 35.66 7.88
C LEU A 316 -1.59 34.62 6.91
N LYS A 317 -2.43 35.04 5.95
CA LYS A 317 -3.18 34.15 5.04
C LYS A 317 -3.85 33.01 5.81
N GLN A 318 -4.53 33.37 6.89
CA GLN A 318 -5.15 32.43 7.82
C GLN A 318 -6.64 32.72 7.95
N LEU A 319 -7.43 31.66 8.08
CA LEU A 319 -8.84 31.72 8.48
C LEU A 319 -9.00 31.02 9.84
N SER A 320 -9.87 31.52 10.71
CA SER A 320 -10.13 30.89 12.01
C SER A 320 -11.61 30.84 12.33
N VAL A 321 -12.05 29.78 13.01
CA VAL A 321 -13.35 29.65 13.67
C VAL A 321 -13.13 29.71 15.17
N SER A 322 -13.79 30.63 15.86
CA SER A 322 -13.59 30.85 17.29
C SER A 322 -14.06 29.66 18.14
N LYS A 323 -13.44 29.48 19.30
CA LYS A 323 -13.63 28.32 20.18
C LYS A 323 -15.08 28.13 20.65
N GLU A 324 -15.86 29.21 20.74
CA GLU A 324 -17.28 29.19 21.13
C GLU A 324 -18.16 28.49 20.08
N TYR A 325 -17.67 28.36 18.84
CA TYR A 325 -18.37 27.71 17.72
C TYR A 325 -17.67 26.41 17.28
N ALA A 326 -16.77 25.87 18.10
CA ALA A 326 -16.00 24.68 17.80
C ALA A 326 -15.73 23.82 19.04
N TYR A 327 -16.69 23.80 19.99
CA TYR A 327 -16.62 22.97 21.20
C TYR A 327 -15.37 23.23 22.05
N GLY A 328 -15.05 24.51 22.28
CA GLY A 328 -14.01 24.93 23.22
C GLY A 328 -12.58 24.92 22.67
N VAL A 329 -12.39 24.71 21.36
CA VAL A 329 -11.09 24.84 20.68
C VAL A 329 -11.18 25.76 19.46
N GLN A 330 -10.19 26.63 19.26
CA GLN A 330 -10.12 27.43 18.04
C GLN A 330 -9.62 26.57 16.87
N LEU A 331 -10.30 26.65 15.73
CA LEU A 331 -9.87 25.98 14.50
C LEU A 331 -9.25 27.02 13.58
N GLU A 332 -7.98 26.84 13.20
CA GLU A 332 -7.29 27.67 12.23
C GLU A 332 -7.10 26.90 10.91
N PHE A 333 -7.16 27.59 9.78
CA PHE A 333 -6.98 27.02 8.45
C PHE A 333 -5.97 27.86 7.66
N ILE A 334 -5.03 27.17 7.03
CA ILE A 334 -4.06 27.72 6.09
C ILE A 334 -4.07 26.89 4.80
N GLU A 335 -3.72 27.50 3.67
CA GLU A 335 -3.58 26.73 2.43
C GLU A 335 -2.33 25.84 2.48
N GLU A 336 -2.44 24.61 1.99
CA GLU A 336 -1.30 23.67 1.91
C GLU A 336 -0.19 24.20 0.99
N SER A 337 1.05 23.72 1.18
CA SER A 337 2.17 24.12 0.32
C SER A 337 1.99 23.63 -1.12
N LYS A 338 2.62 24.34 -2.08
CA LYS A 338 2.61 23.93 -3.48
C LYS A 338 3.26 22.57 -3.68
N GLU A 339 4.36 22.26 -2.99
CA GLU A 339 4.98 20.94 -3.08
C GLU A 339 4.01 19.84 -2.63
N GLN A 340 3.25 20.10 -1.56
CA GLN A 340 2.27 19.18 -1.01
C GLN A 340 1.04 19.00 -1.92
N ALA A 341 0.59 20.08 -2.58
CA ALA A 341 -0.48 20.04 -3.56
C ALA A 341 -0.10 19.25 -4.83
N ASP A 342 1.11 19.45 -5.34
CA ASP A 342 1.59 18.83 -6.59
C ASP A 342 1.79 17.31 -6.45
N LEU A 343 2.06 16.81 -5.25
CA LEU A 343 2.19 15.37 -4.98
C LEU A 343 0.86 14.58 -5.20
N ALA A 344 -0.30 15.23 -5.22
CA ALA A 344 -1.63 14.58 -5.27
C ALA A 344 -2.23 14.37 -6.69
N LYS A 345 -1.57 14.82 -7.76
CA LYS A 345 -2.12 14.85 -9.14
C LYS A 345 -2.00 13.53 -9.95
N ILE A 346 -1.75 12.39 -9.30
CA ILE A 346 -1.38 11.07 -9.88
C ILE A 346 -2.33 10.53 -10.98
N TYR A 347 -3.63 10.86 -10.99
CA TYR A 347 -4.62 10.22 -11.87
C TYR A 347 -5.18 11.10 -13.01
N ASN A 348 -4.61 12.28 -13.26
CA ASN A 348 -5.07 13.17 -14.33
C ASN A 348 -4.32 12.95 -15.67
N PHE A 349 -4.13 11.69 -16.09
CA PHE A 349 -3.47 11.38 -17.35
C PHE A 349 -4.49 11.40 -18.50
N LYS A 350 -4.19 12.17 -19.56
CA LYS A 350 -4.89 12.12 -20.84
C LYS A 350 -4.06 11.30 -21.83
N GLU A 351 -4.71 10.44 -22.61
CA GLU A 351 -4.04 9.68 -23.68
C GLU A 351 -3.16 10.61 -24.54
N GLY A 352 -1.88 10.25 -24.72
CA GLY A 352 -0.89 11.06 -25.45
C GLY A 352 -0.19 12.16 -24.63
N SER A 353 -0.56 12.39 -23.37
CA SER A 353 0.17 13.28 -22.47
C SER A 353 1.28 12.53 -21.72
N LYS A 354 2.40 13.22 -21.45
CA LYS A 354 3.47 12.65 -20.60
C LYS A 354 2.94 12.42 -19.19
N LEU A 355 3.28 11.28 -18.61
CA LEU A 355 2.95 10.99 -17.22
C LEU A 355 3.67 11.98 -16.29
N GLU A 356 2.90 12.51 -15.34
CA GLU A 356 3.49 13.27 -14.24
C GLU A 356 4.29 12.33 -13.34
N SER A 357 5.28 12.88 -12.61
CA SER A 357 6.14 12.09 -11.70
C SER A 357 5.36 11.24 -10.71
N ALA A 358 4.16 11.67 -10.35
CA ALA A 358 3.29 11.02 -9.42
C ALA A 358 2.61 9.77 -10.07
N SER A 359 2.10 9.91 -11.29
CA SER A 359 1.59 8.80 -12.12
C SER A 359 2.68 7.76 -12.41
N ILE A 360 3.90 8.22 -12.72
CA ILE A 360 5.08 7.35 -12.90
C ILE A 360 5.35 6.51 -11.65
N ARG A 361 5.32 7.13 -10.46
CA ARG A 361 5.53 6.42 -9.19
C ARG A 361 4.42 5.40 -8.89
N TYR A 362 3.17 5.74 -9.14
CA TYR A 362 2.06 4.79 -8.92
C TYR A 362 2.12 3.61 -9.89
N ALA A 363 2.31 3.88 -11.19
CA ALA A 363 2.45 2.84 -12.20
C ALA A 363 3.66 1.93 -11.95
N SER A 364 4.82 2.51 -11.60
CA SER A 364 6.00 1.72 -11.20
C SER A 364 5.79 0.95 -9.90
N GLY A 365 4.99 1.46 -8.96
CA GLY A 365 4.58 0.74 -7.75
C GLY A 365 3.65 -0.44 -8.05
N MET A 366 2.66 -0.27 -8.92
CA MET A 366 1.83 -1.37 -9.42
C MET A 366 2.68 -2.42 -10.13
N TYR A 367 3.59 -1.99 -11.00
CA TYR A 367 4.54 -2.87 -11.66
C TYR A 367 5.37 -3.67 -10.64
N ALA A 368 5.96 -2.98 -9.66
CA ALA A 368 6.74 -3.61 -8.60
C ALA A 368 5.94 -4.64 -7.81
N LYS A 369 4.67 -4.35 -7.54
CA LYS A 369 3.77 -5.21 -6.75
C LYS A 369 3.27 -6.44 -7.51
N TYR A 370 2.85 -6.27 -8.77
CA TYR A 370 2.12 -7.31 -9.51
C TYR A 370 2.92 -7.97 -10.64
N CYS A 371 3.95 -7.30 -11.18
CA CYS A 371 4.61 -7.73 -12.41
C CYS A 371 6.10 -8.03 -12.22
N ALA A 372 6.80 -7.28 -11.35
CA ALA A 372 8.25 -7.34 -11.21
C ALA A 372 8.77 -8.69 -10.68
N LEU A 373 7.91 -9.43 -9.97
CA LEU A 373 8.24 -10.79 -9.52
C LEU A 373 8.67 -11.68 -10.70
N CYS A 374 7.98 -11.58 -11.84
CA CYS A 374 8.28 -12.37 -13.02
C CYS A 374 9.11 -11.61 -14.04
N HIS A 375 8.80 -10.34 -14.27
CA HIS A 375 9.42 -9.53 -15.33
C HIS A 375 10.69 -8.79 -14.90
N GLY A 376 11.17 -8.98 -13.68
CA GLY A 376 12.36 -8.32 -13.14
C GLY A 376 12.08 -6.92 -12.63
N LYS A 377 12.93 -6.40 -11.73
CA LYS A 377 12.71 -5.08 -11.10
C LYS A 377 12.81 -3.93 -12.11
N ASN A 378 13.61 -4.11 -13.14
CA ASN A 378 13.87 -3.14 -14.19
C ASN A 378 13.23 -3.52 -15.53
N ARG A 379 12.26 -4.46 -15.54
CA ARG A 379 11.57 -4.97 -16.75
C ARG A 379 12.42 -5.85 -17.66
N GLU A 380 13.59 -6.27 -17.21
CA GLU A 380 14.55 -7.06 -17.97
C GLU A 380 14.04 -8.45 -18.37
N GLY A 381 12.98 -8.95 -17.73
CA GLY A 381 12.47 -10.30 -17.93
C GLY A 381 13.25 -11.35 -17.15
N TYR A 382 12.86 -12.61 -17.32
CA TYR A 382 13.60 -13.80 -16.88
C TYR A 382 13.86 -13.91 -15.36
N ALA A 383 13.15 -13.13 -14.53
CA ALA A 383 13.29 -13.16 -13.08
C ALA A 383 12.54 -14.34 -12.44
N ALA A 384 11.40 -14.72 -13.02
CA ALA A 384 10.75 -16.01 -12.76
C ALA A 384 10.42 -16.67 -14.09
N ASP A 385 10.90 -17.90 -14.27
CA ASP A 385 10.82 -18.66 -15.52
C ASP A 385 11.35 -17.87 -16.75
N PHE A 386 10.82 -18.15 -17.94
CA PHE A 386 11.11 -17.46 -19.19
C PHE A 386 10.19 -16.26 -19.44
N ALA A 387 9.85 -15.52 -18.38
CA ALA A 387 9.01 -14.33 -18.49
C ALA A 387 9.67 -13.31 -19.45
N PRO A 388 8.99 -12.86 -20.53
CA PRO A 388 9.62 -12.01 -21.52
C PRO A 388 10.06 -10.66 -20.95
N SER A 389 11.13 -10.12 -21.53
CA SER A 389 11.57 -8.76 -21.27
C SER A 389 10.51 -7.74 -21.70
N LEU A 390 10.22 -6.79 -20.83
CA LEU A 390 9.40 -5.61 -21.11
C LEU A 390 10.28 -4.36 -21.33
N ARG A 391 11.60 -4.54 -21.49
CA ARG A 391 12.55 -3.50 -21.92
C ARG A 391 12.74 -3.44 -23.43
N SER A 392 12.39 -4.49 -24.16
CA SER A 392 12.58 -4.54 -25.61
C SER A 392 11.91 -3.34 -26.28
N HIS A 393 12.71 -2.49 -26.92
CA HIS A 393 12.23 -1.31 -27.63
C HIS A 393 11.34 -1.73 -28.79
N SER A 394 11.70 -2.77 -29.53
CA SER A 394 10.90 -3.32 -30.62
C SER A 394 9.55 -3.84 -30.14
N LEU A 395 9.48 -4.52 -28.98
CA LEU A 395 8.21 -4.91 -28.38
C LEU A 395 7.34 -3.69 -28.15
N ILE A 396 7.85 -2.72 -27.38
CA ILE A 396 7.09 -1.53 -27.00
C ILE A 396 6.74 -0.65 -28.22
N ALA A 397 7.59 -0.58 -29.24
CA ALA A 397 7.34 0.16 -30.48
C ALA A 397 6.20 -0.43 -31.31
N THR A 398 6.04 -1.76 -31.28
CA THR A 398 5.01 -2.48 -32.04
C THR A 398 3.68 -2.67 -31.28
N THR A 399 3.55 -2.16 -30.06
CA THR A 399 2.37 -2.34 -29.19
C THR A 399 1.80 -1.01 -28.64
N GLN A 400 2.15 0.12 -29.25
CA GLN A 400 1.75 1.46 -28.79
C GLN A 400 0.37 1.91 -29.32
N LEU A 401 -0.26 2.85 -28.60
CA LEU A 401 -1.56 3.49 -28.90
C LEU A 401 -1.46 4.52 -30.06
N PRO A 402 -2.54 4.80 -30.83
CA PRO A 402 -3.96 4.63 -30.47
C PRO A 402 -4.71 3.40 -31.01
N ARG A 403 -5.83 3.15 -30.33
CA ARG A 403 -6.72 1.98 -30.19
C ARG A 403 -7.19 1.14 -31.40
N SER A 404 -6.76 1.32 -32.65
CA SER A 404 -7.36 0.58 -33.78
C SER A 404 -6.85 -0.86 -34.00
N SER A 405 -6.90 -1.67 -32.93
CA SER A 405 -7.34 -3.08 -32.97
C SER A 405 -6.41 -4.19 -32.47
N TYR A 406 -5.19 -3.98 -31.98
CA TYR A 406 -4.33 -5.12 -31.58
C TYR A 406 -3.37 -4.82 -30.42
N ASN A 407 -3.87 -4.31 -29.27
CA ASN A 407 -3.02 -4.18 -28.09
C ASN A 407 -2.86 -5.53 -27.38
N TYR A 408 -1.99 -6.38 -27.93
CA TYR A 408 -1.60 -7.67 -27.37
C TYR A 408 -1.18 -7.56 -25.90
N LEU A 409 -0.44 -6.51 -25.50
CA LEU A 409 -0.01 -6.35 -24.10
C LEU A 409 -1.18 -6.11 -23.16
N ARG A 410 -2.15 -5.28 -23.57
CA ARG A 410 -3.38 -5.08 -22.80
C ARG A 410 -4.10 -6.41 -22.59
N HIS A 411 -4.28 -7.20 -23.66
CA HIS A 411 -4.94 -8.50 -23.56
C HIS A 411 -4.15 -9.51 -22.73
N ALA A 412 -2.82 -9.51 -22.84
CA ALA A 412 -1.94 -10.38 -22.06
C ALA A 412 -2.02 -10.05 -20.56
N ILE A 413 -2.17 -8.78 -20.18
CA ILE A 413 -2.40 -8.37 -18.78
C ILE A 413 -3.83 -8.73 -18.35
N SER A 414 -4.83 -8.41 -19.18
CA SER A 414 -6.24 -8.62 -18.83
C SER A 414 -6.62 -10.09 -18.68
N TYR A 415 -6.26 -10.92 -19.66
CA TYR A 415 -6.70 -12.31 -19.81
C TYR A 415 -5.59 -13.33 -19.53
N GLY A 416 -4.37 -12.88 -19.24
CA GLY A 416 -3.22 -13.76 -19.11
C GLY A 416 -2.88 -14.48 -20.41
N ARG A 417 -2.04 -15.50 -20.31
CA ARG A 417 -1.69 -16.41 -21.42
C ARG A 417 -1.88 -17.84 -20.95
N SER A 418 -3.00 -18.43 -21.34
CA SER A 418 -3.34 -19.82 -21.01
C SER A 418 -2.20 -20.79 -21.34
N GLY A 419 -1.95 -21.75 -20.45
CA GLY A 419 -0.83 -22.69 -20.56
C GLY A 419 0.52 -22.12 -20.15
N THR A 420 0.59 -20.89 -19.60
CA THR A 420 1.83 -20.27 -19.12
C THR A 420 1.66 -19.71 -17.69
N ALA A 421 2.75 -19.26 -17.08
CA ALA A 421 2.73 -18.61 -15.76
C ALA A 421 2.07 -17.20 -15.74
N MET A 422 1.78 -16.61 -16.91
CA MET A 422 1.14 -15.28 -16.98
C MET A 422 -0.37 -15.39 -16.75
N ALA A 423 -0.81 -15.24 -15.51
CA ALA A 423 -2.22 -15.25 -15.13
C ALA A 423 -2.96 -13.97 -15.58
N PRO A 424 -4.31 -13.99 -15.63
CA PRO A 424 -5.13 -12.79 -15.80
C PRO A 424 -5.02 -11.84 -14.59
N TYR A 425 -4.93 -10.53 -14.85
CA TYR A 425 -4.91 -9.49 -13.81
C TYR A 425 -6.10 -8.52 -13.87
N ALA A 426 -6.92 -8.54 -14.94
CA ALA A 426 -8.11 -7.71 -14.98
C ALA A 426 -9.15 -8.17 -13.96
N LYS A 427 -9.83 -7.21 -13.34
CA LYS A 427 -10.90 -7.46 -12.38
C LYS A 427 -12.07 -8.25 -12.96
N SER A 428 -12.40 -8.03 -14.24
CA SER A 428 -13.40 -8.82 -14.98
C SER A 428 -13.05 -10.31 -15.14
N GLN A 429 -11.78 -10.67 -14.93
CA GLN A 429 -11.28 -12.05 -14.98
C GLN A 429 -10.95 -12.58 -13.58
N GLY A 430 -11.31 -11.85 -12.52
CA GLY A 430 -11.01 -12.20 -11.12
C GLY A 430 -9.65 -11.72 -10.61
N GLY A 431 -8.96 -10.85 -11.35
CA GLY A 431 -7.69 -10.21 -10.97
C GLY A 431 -7.86 -8.89 -10.20
N PRO A 432 -6.76 -8.24 -9.76
CA PRO A 432 -6.83 -7.08 -8.87
C PRO A 432 -6.89 -5.71 -9.58
N LEU A 433 -6.73 -5.64 -10.90
CA LEU A 433 -6.56 -4.37 -11.63
C LEU A 433 -7.85 -3.93 -12.31
N GLU A 434 -8.23 -2.67 -12.15
CA GLU A 434 -9.24 -2.03 -12.99
C GLU A 434 -8.68 -1.78 -14.39
N ASP A 435 -9.54 -1.58 -15.39
CA ASP A 435 -9.11 -1.27 -16.76
C ASP A 435 -8.21 -0.02 -16.83
N VAL A 436 -8.49 0.98 -16.00
CA VAL A 436 -7.69 2.22 -15.90
C VAL A 436 -6.29 1.99 -15.33
N ASP A 437 -6.12 1.01 -14.43
CA ASP A 437 -4.82 0.66 -13.88
C ASP A 437 -3.94 0.00 -14.95
N ILE A 438 -4.55 -0.86 -15.78
CA ILE A 438 -3.87 -1.54 -16.89
C ILE A 438 -3.42 -0.50 -17.92
N ASP A 439 -4.29 0.44 -18.29
CA ASP A 439 -3.96 1.50 -19.25
C ASP A 439 -2.83 2.40 -18.74
N LEU A 440 -2.86 2.77 -17.46
CA LEU A 440 -1.80 3.56 -16.81
C LEU A 440 -0.45 2.81 -16.76
N LEU A 441 -0.48 1.50 -16.48
CA LEU A 441 0.72 0.66 -16.50
C LEU A 441 1.34 0.57 -17.90
N LEU A 442 0.51 0.43 -18.94
CA LEU A 442 0.96 0.40 -20.33
C LEU A 442 1.59 1.74 -20.76
N GLN A 443 0.97 2.87 -20.40
CA GLN A 443 1.54 4.19 -20.67
C GLN A 443 2.91 4.35 -19.96
N TRP A 444 3.02 3.90 -18.71
CA TRP A 444 4.29 3.96 -17.99
C TRP A 444 5.37 3.07 -18.63
N LEU A 445 5.01 1.87 -19.09
CA LEU A 445 5.92 1.00 -19.82
C LEU A 445 6.42 1.67 -21.11
N GLN A 446 5.54 2.35 -21.84
CA GLN A 446 5.88 3.12 -23.04
C GLN A 446 6.91 4.21 -22.71
N GLU A 447 6.60 5.11 -21.79
CA GLU A 447 7.50 6.21 -21.45
C GLU A 447 8.84 5.73 -20.90
N SER A 448 8.82 4.65 -20.12
CA SER A 448 10.02 4.05 -19.53
C SER A 448 10.86 3.25 -20.53
N SER A 449 10.36 2.99 -21.74
CA SER A 449 11.10 2.29 -22.80
C SER A 449 12.01 3.21 -23.62
N GLY A 450 11.80 4.53 -23.55
CA GLY A 450 12.53 5.48 -24.39
C GLY A 450 12.14 5.46 -25.88
N VAL A 451 11.19 4.63 -26.29
CA VAL A 451 10.64 4.64 -27.65
C VAL A 451 9.85 5.93 -27.89
N LYS A 452 10.33 6.76 -28.81
CA LYS A 452 9.73 8.08 -29.11
C LYS A 452 8.63 8.05 -30.17
N LYS A 453 8.66 7.05 -31.06
CA LYS A 453 7.70 6.90 -32.16
C LYS A 453 7.26 5.43 -32.26
N PRO A 454 5.96 5.14 -32.27
CA PRO A 454 5.46 3.81 -32.53
C PRO A 454 5.77 3.38 -33.96
N ILE A 455 5.83 2.07 -34.18
CA ILE A 455 5.83 1.49 -35.52
C ILE A 455 4.40 1.10 -35.85
N GLU A 456 3.86 1.71 -36.89
CA GLU A 456 2.50 1.43 -37.36
C GLU A 456 2.42 -0.02 -37.88
N MET A 457 1.51 -0.80 -37.31
CA MET A 457 1.29 -2.19 -37.68
C MET A 457 0.05 -2.26 -38.58
N SER A 458 0.22 -2.79 -39.79
CA SER A 458 -0.92 -3.04 -40.67
C SER A 458 -1.90 -4.03 -40.03
N ALA A 459 -3.19 -3.77 -40.24
CA ALA A 459 -4.27 -4.70 -39.91
C ALA A 459 -4.52 -5.73 -41.03
N GLU A 460 -3.94 -5.52 -42.21
CA GLU A 460 -4.11 -6.41 -43.36
C GLU A 460 -3.46 -7.79 -43.10
N PRO A 461 -4.15 -8.89 -43.45
CA PRO A 461 -3.57 -10.22 -43.37
C PRO A 461 -2.33 -10.37 -44.25
N ILE A 462 -1.38 -11.19 -43.81
CA ILE A 462 -0.20 -11.55 -44.61
C ILE A 462 -0.38 -12.94 -45.21
N THR A 463 -0.42 -13.00 -46.53
CA THR A 463 -0.55 -14.26 -47.30
C THR A 463 0.82 -14.90 -47.53
N GLY A 464 0.91 -16.22 -47.36
CA GLY A 464 2.14 -16.97 -47.60
C GLY A 464 1.88 -18.48 -47.72
N ASN A 465 2.89 -19.24 -48.18
CA ASN A 465 2.78 -20.69 -48.32
C ASN A 465 2.90 -21.37 -46.94
N VAL A 466 1.78 -21.88 -46.41
CA VAL A 466 1.70 -22.52 -45.09
C VAL A 466 2.58 -23.76 -44.97
N ALA A 467 2.72 -24.56 -46.04
CA ALA A 467 3.54 -25.78 -46.01
C ALA A 467 5.03 -25.44 -45.87
N LEU A 468 5.50 -24.45 -46.63
CA LEU A 468 6.85 -23.90 -46.50
C LEU A 468 7.07 -23.30 -45.11
N GLY A 469 6.11 -22.53 -44.59
CA GLY A 469 6.18 -21.96 -43.25
C GLY A 469 6.28 -23.00 -42.15
N LYS A 470 5.58 -24.14 -42.28
CA LYS A 470 5.67 -25.26 -41.35
C LYS A 470 7.07 -25.88 -41.33
N GLU A 471 7.68 -26.08 -42.50
CA GLU A 471 9.04 -26.61 -42.62
C GLU A 471 10.06 -25.66 -41.97
N LEU A 472 9.99 -24.38 -42.32
CA LEU A 472 10.87 -23.34 -41.76
C LEU A 472 10.70 -23.20 -40.24
N TYR A 473 9.47 -23.27 -39.73
CA TYR A 473 9.20 -23.24 -38.30
C TYR A 473 9.89 -24.41 -37.59
N GLY A 474 9.78 -25.61 -38.17
CA GLY A 474 10.48 -26.83 -37.73
C GLY A 474 11.98 -26.61 -37.57
N LYS A 475 12.60 -26.00 -38.59
CA LYS A 475 14.05 -25.77 -38.68
C LYS A 475 14.56 -24.65 -37.77
N HIS A 476 13.81 -23.56 -37.62
CA HIS A 476 14.33 -22.32 -37.02
C HIS A 476 13.69 -21.93 -35.69
N CYS A 477 12.46 -22.37 -35.40
CA CYS A 477 11.67 -21.81 -34.29
C CYS A 477 11.43 -22.80 -33.15
N THR A 478 11.40 -24.11 -33.42
CA THR A 478 11.01 -25.14 -32.45
C THR A 478 11.92 -25.23 -31.23
N GLY A 479 13.21 -24.90 -31.37
CA GLY A 479 14.18 -24.98 -30.27
C GLY A 479 13.82 -24.11 -29.06
N CYS A 480 13.22 -22.94 -29.29
CA CYS A 480 12.82 -22.03 -28.22
C CYS A 480 11.30 -22.00 -28.00
N HIS A 481 10.53 -22.04 -29.10
CA HIS A 481 9.07 -21.90 -29.04
C HIS A 481 8.32 -23.24 -28.92
N GLY A 482 9.02 -24.38 -29.05
CA GLY A 482 8.43 -25.71 -29.01
C GLY A 482 7.83 -26.15 -30.33
N THR A 483 7.61 -27.45 -30.48
CA THR A 483 7.08 -28.04 -31.73
C THR A 483 5.63 -27.69 -31.97
N LYS A 484 4.86 -27.47 -30.90
CA LYS A 484 3.45 -27.04 -30.93
C LYS A 484 3.30 -25.54 -30.68
N GLY A 485 4.40 -24.81 -30.48
CA GLY A 485 4.36 -23.40 -30.07
C GLY A 485 3.99 -23.21 -28.60
N GLU A 486 4.19 -24.23 -27.77
CA GLU A 486 3.88 -24.25 -26.34
C GLU A 486 4.77 -23.32 -25.50
N GLY A 487 5.90 -22.87 -26.05
CA GLY A 487 6.87 -22.01 -25.37
C GLY A 487 7.72 -22.80 -24.39
N VAL A 488 8.90 -23.25 -24.85
CA VAL A 488 9.86 -23.99 -24.01
C VAL A 488 10.68 -23.01 -23.17
N SER A 489 11.38 -22.10 -23.86
CA SER A 489 12.21 -21.05 -23.26
C SER A 489 11.88 -19.65 -23.78
N ALA A 490 10.85 -19.55 -24.62
CA ALA A 490 10.40 -18.33 -25.28
C ALA A 490 8.87 -18.25 -25.30
N PRO A 491 8.25 -17.11 -25.69
CA PRO A 491 6.79 -16.97 -25.72
C PRO A 491 6.08 -18.11 -26.46
N ALA A 492 4.95 -18.56 -25.92
CA ALA A 492 4.12 -19.60 -26.52
C ALA A 492 3.42 -19.10 -27.80
N LEU A 493 4.03 -19.32 -28.98
CA LEU A 493 3.52 -18.88 -30.28
C LEU A 493 2.26 -19.63 -30.77
N GLY A 494 1.92 -20.74 -30.12
CA GLY A 494 0.67 -21.46 -30.33
C GLY A 494 -0.46 -20.96 -29.41
N ASN A 495 -0.21 -19.95 -28.57
CA ASN A 495 -1.21 -19.46 -27.64
C ASN A 495 -2.41 -18.81 -28.37
N PRO A 496 -3.64 -19.27 -28.14
CA PRO A 496 -4.82 -18.77 -28.85
C PRO A 496 -5.07 -17.26 -28.68
N MET A 497 -4.81 -16.70 -27.49
CA MET A 497 -4.98 -15.26 -27.23
C MET A 497 -3.94 -14.45 -28.01
N LEU A 498 -2.67 -14.87 -28.02
CA LEU A 498 -1.64 -14.22 -28.82
C LEU A 498 -2.06 -14.18 -30.29
N LEU A 499 -2.42 -15.33 -30.86
CA LEU A 499 -2.81 -15.38 -32.26
C LEU A 499 -4.03 -14.49 -32.50
N ALA A 500 -5.07 -14.51 -31.68
CA ALA A 500 -6.24 -13.66 -31.92
C ALA A 500 -6.00 -12.14 -31.76
N THR A 501 -5.06 -11.72 -30.90
CA THR A 501 -4.91 -10.31 -30.51
C THR A 501 -3.66 -9.62 -31.03
N ALA A 502 -2.71 -10.38 -31.60
CA ALA A 502 -1.57 -9.83 -32.32
C ALA A 502 -1.85 -9.84 -33.83
N SER A 503 -1.58 -8.72 -34.50
CA SER A 503 -1.69 -8.62 -35.96
C SER A 503 -0.61 -9.45 -36.66
N ASP A 504 -0.84 -9.77 -37.93
CA ASP A 504 0.17 -10.44 -38.76
C ASP A 504 1.43 -9.58 -38.90
N ALA A 505 1.26 -8.27 -39.02
CA ALA A 505 2.38 -7.33 -39.06
C ALA A 505 3.24 -7.41 -37.79
N PHE A 506 2.63 -7.55 -36.61
CA PHE A 506 3.37 -7.74 -35.35
C PHE A 506 4.18 -9.04 -35.34
N LEU A 507 3.58 -10.15 -35.76
CA LEU A 507 4.25 -11.46 -35.82
C LEU A 507 5.39 -11.44 -36.85
N ARG A 508 5.11 -10.92 -38.05
CA ARG A 508 6.07 -10.78 -39.13
C ARG A 508 7.24 -9.88 -38.75
N TYR A 509 6.98 -8.77 -38.05
CA TYR A 509 8.02 -7.88 -37.56
C TYR A 509 8.94 -8.61 -36.57
N ALA A 510 8.37 -9.37 -35.64
CA ALA A 510 9.16 -10.15 -34.67
C ALA A 510 10.03 -11.22 -35.35
N ILE A 511 9.54 -11.85 -36.41
CA ILE A 511 10.31 -12.83 -37.21
C ILE A 511 11.41 -12.11 -37.99
N SER A 512 11.06 -11.05 -38.72
CA SER A 512 12.01 -10.32 -39.57
C SER A 512 13.11 -9.68 -38.74
N GLU A 513 12.76 -8.84 -37.76
CA GLU A 513 13.70 -7.96 -37.06
C GLU A 513 14.14 -8.51 -35.69
N GLY A 514 13.56 -9.61 -35.23
CA GLY A 514 13.82 -10.17 -33.89
C GLY A 514 13.22 -9.32 -32.76
N ARG A 515 13.73 -9.51 -31.54
CA ARG A 515 13.42 -8.67 -30.38
C ARG A 515 14.70 -8.25 -29.68
N ASP A 516 15.02 -6.96 -29.79
CA ASP A 516 16.20 -6.35 -29.16
C ASP A 516 16.30 -6.66 -27.66
N ASN A 517 17.53 -6.88 -27.19
CA ASN A 517 17.83 -7.22 -25.79
C ASN A 517 17.11 -8.49 -25.30
N THR A 518 16.80 -9.41 -26.22
CA THR A 518 16.29 -10.75 -25.90
C THR A 518 17.01 -11.81 -26.74
N PRO A 519 16.90 -13.09 -26.40
CA PRO A 519 17.44 -14.18 -27.23
C PRO A 519 16.73 -14.39 -28.57
N MET A 520 15.66 -13.65 -28.93
CA MET A 520 14.94 -13.85 -30.19
C MET A 520 15.65 -13.13 -31.35
N PRO A 521 16.29 -13.86 -32.28
CA PRO A 521 17.12 -13.27 -33.32
C PRO A 521 16.29 -12.69 -34.47
N SER A 522 16.94 -11.82 -35.26
CA SER A 522 16.44 -11.35 -36.55
C SER A 522 16.65 -12.42 -37.62
N PHE A 523 15.66 -12.64 -38.48
CA PHE A 523 15.77 -13.56 -39.62
C PHE A 523 15.83 -12.86 -40.98
N LYS A 524 15.73 -11.52 -41.03
CA LYS A 524 15.70 -10.71 -42.26
C LYS A 524 16.85 -11.00 -43.24
N ASP A 525 18.03 -11.30 -42.72
CA ASP A 525 19.23 -11.56 -43.52
C ASP A 525 19.43 -13.05 -43.85
N SER A 526 18.65 -13.93 -43.20
CA SER A 526 18.75 -15.39 -43.35
C SER A 526 17.58 -16.03 -44.10
N LEU A 527 16.45 -15.33 -44.19
CA LEU A 527 15.24 -15.76 -44.87
C LEU A 527 14.76 -14.66 -45.81
N SER A 528 14.31 -15.05 -47.00
CA SER A 528 13.66 -14.16 -47.94
C SER A 528 12.33 -13.62 -47.40
N LYS A 529 11.83 -12.52 -47.97
CA LYS A 529 10.51 -11.97 -47.60
C LYS A 529 9.40 -13.01 -47.76
N VAL A 530 9.45 -13.82 -48.81
CA VAL A 530 8.47 -14.89 -49.07
C VAL A 530 8.50 -15.97 -47.99
N GLU A 531 9.68 -16.33 -47.49
CA GLU A 531 9.84 -17.30 -46.40
C GLU A 531 9.37 -16.75 -45.05
N ILE A 532 9.60 -15.45 -44.78
CA ILE A 532 9.08 -14.76 -43.59
C ILE A 532 7.56 -14.66 -43.64
N ASP A 533 6.99 -14.36 -44.81
CA ASP A 533 5.54 -14.32 -45.03
C ASP A 533 4.94 -15.73 -44.88
N ALA A 534 5.63 -16.77 -45.36
CA ALA A 534 5.26 -18.17 -45.17
C ALA A 534 5.25 -18.58 -43.69
N LEU A 535 6.28 -18.20 -42.91
CA LEU A 535 6.31 -18.41 -41.45
C LEU A 535 5.13 -17.72 -40.76
N THR A 536 4.85 -16.47 -41.13
CA THR A 536 3.73 -15.69 -40.59
C THR A 536 2.39 -16.36 -40.90
N ALA A 537 2.19 -16.76 -42.16
CA ALA A 537 1.00 -17.49 -42.61
C ALA A 537 0.86 -18.85 -41.89
N TYR A 538 1.95 -19.56 -41.63
CA TYR A 538 1.92 -20.79 -40.84
C TYR A 538 1.51 -20.53 -39.39
N LEU A 539 2.06 -19.52 -38.70
CA LEU A 539 1.60 -19.16 -37.36
C LEU A 539 0.11 -18.81 -37.37
N ARG A 540 -0.33 -18.01 -38.34
CA ARG A 540 -1.72 -17.59 -38.51
C ARG A 540 -2.66 -18.76 -38.79
N SER A 541 -2.23 -19.75 -39.56
CA SER A 541 -3.02 -20.96 -39.86
C SER A 541 -3.37 -21.78 -38.60
N ARG A 542 -2.68 -21.54 -37.48
CA ARG A 542 -2.93 -22.20 -36.18
C ARG A 542 -3.88 -21.40 -35.28
N ALA A 543 -4.37 -20.24 -35.71
CA ALA A 543 -5.31 -19.44 -34.93
C ALA A 543 -6.65 -20.20 -34.80
N SER A 544 -7.11 -20.41 -33.56
CA SER A 544 -8.25 -21.29 -33.26
C SER A 544 -9.57 -20.54 -33.01
N GLY A 545 -9.82 -19.44 -33.72
CA GLY A 545 -11.05 -18.63 -33.52
C GLY A 545 -11.27 -18.20 -32.06
N TRP A 546 -10.18 -17.92 -31.34
CA TRP A 546 -10.24 -17.58 -29.92
C TRP A 546 -11.14 -16.37 -29.70
N ASN A 547 -12.11 -16.55 -28.80
CA ASN A 547 -12.89 -15.46 -28.24
C ASN A 547 -12.36 -15.17 -26.83
N ALA A 548 -12.50 -13.93 -26.39
CA ALA A 548 -12.22 -13.58 -25.01
C ALA A 548 -12.98 -14.55 -24.10
N PRO A 549 -12.29 -15.33 -23.23
CA PRO A 549 -12.95 -16.30 -22.39
C PRO A 549 -13.89 -15.55 -21.45
N GLU A 550 -15.10 -16.09 -21.30
CA GLU A 550 -15.94 -15.71 -20.18
C GLU A 550 -15.19 -16.02 -18.88
N ALA A 551 -15.55 -15.33 -17.80
CA ALA A 551 -15.01 -15.68 -16.50
C ALA A 551 -15.35 -17.15 -16.23
N VAL A 552 -14.33 -18.01 -16.21
CA VAL A 552 -14.50 -19.43 -15.86
C VAL A 552 -15.05 -19.44 -14.44
N THR A 553 -16.16 -20.13 -14.22
CA THR A 553 -16.73 -20.32 -12.89
C THR A 553 -16.64 -21.79 -12.57
N VAL A 554 -16.03 -22.10 -11.45
CA VAL A 554 -15.99 -23.47 -10.92
C VAL A 554 -16.77 -23.44 -9.63
N THR A 555 -17.60 -24.44 -9.41
CA THR A 555 -18.18 -24.65 -8.09
C THR A 555 -17.04 -24.97 -7.15
N GLU A 556 -16.67 -23.98 -6.34
CA GLU A 556 -15.73 -24.20 -5.26
C GLU A 556 -16.26 -25.33 -4.36
N PRO A 557 -15.35 -26.13 -3.77
CA PRO A 557 -15.76 -27.06 -2.73
C PRO A 557 -16.59 -26.30 -1.69
N LEU A 558 -17.71 -26.87 -1.28
CA LEU A 558 -18.43 -26.33 -0.13
C LEU A 558 -17.63 -26.61 1.15
N PRO A 559 -17.75 -25.78 2.20
CA PRO A 559 -17.05 -25.96 3.48
C PRO A 559 -17.03 -27.40 4.02
N GLU A 560 -18.16 -28.11 3.97
CA GLU A 560 -18.28 -29.50 4.42
C GLU A 560 -17.39 -30.49 3.64
N ASN A 561 -16.89 -30.08 2.47
CA ASN A 561 -16.02 -30.86 1.59
C ASN A 561 -14.56 -30.39 1.61
N TYR A 562 -14.20 -29.43 2.47
CA TYR A 562 -12.82 -28.93 2.55
C TYR A 562 -11.82 -29.98 3.00
N VAL A 563 -12.22 -30.80 3.97
CA VAL A 563 -11.38 -31.87 4.51
C VAL A 563 -11.41 -33.06 3.55
N LEU A 564 -10.31 -33.28 2.83
CA LEU A 564 -10.15 -34.48 2.03
C LEU A 564 -10.05 -35.69 2.96
N ASN A 565 -10.83 -36.74 2.69
CA ASN A 565 -10.84 -38.00 3.44
C ASN A 565 -11.00 -37.81 4.97
N PRO A 566 -12.10 -37.21 5.44
CA PRO A 566 -12.25 -36.74 6.82
C PRO A 566 -12.19 -37.85 7.88
N HIS A 567 -12.45 -39.11 7.49
CA HIS A 567 -12.43 -40.27 8.38
C HIS A 567 -11.08 -41.02 8.41
N ASN A 568 -10.11 -40.60 7.59
CA ASN A 568 -8.82 -41.27 7.49
C ASN A 568 -7.76 -40.63 8.42
N LYS A 569 -6.58 -41.26 8.51
CA LYS A 569 -5.47 -40.73 9.31
C LYS A 569 -4.83 -39.52 8.61
N ALA A 570 -4.41 -38.54 9.41
CA ALA A 570 -3.64 -37.40 8.93
C ALA A 570 -2.24 -37.87 8.42
N PRO A 571 -1.68 -37.22 7.39
CA PRO A 571 -0.35 -37.59 6.89
C PRO A 571 0.75 -37.31 7.91
N LYS A 572 1.88 -37.99 7.77
CA LYS A 572 3.11 -37.70 8.51
C LYS A 572 4.12 -37.07 7.55
N PHE A 573 4.30 -35.76 7.65
CA PHE A 573 5.27 -35.04 6.82
C PHE A 573 6.60 -34.85 7.56
N SER A 574 7.69 -35.02 6.82
CA SER A 574 9.01 -34.52 7.21
C SER A 574 9.19 -33.16 6.55
N LEU A 575 9.09 -32.10 7.35
CA LEU A 575 9.14 -30.73 6.85
C LEU A 575 10.57 -30.21 6.83
N ARG A 576 10.98 -29.65 5.68
CA ARG A 576 12.19 -28.83 5.60
C ARG A 576 11.91 -27.49 6.26
N ASP A 577 12.84 -27.00 7.08
CA ASP A 577 12.72 -25.75 7.83
C ASP A 577 11.44 -25.62 8.67
N ASN A 578 10.90 -26.77 9.11
CA ASN A 578 9.62 -26.87 9.83
C ASN A 578 8.43 -26.20 9.09
N ARG A 579 8.48 -26.20 7.75
CA ARG A 579 7.56 -25.40 6.94
C ARG A 579 7.24 -26.00 5.57
N TYR A 580 8.21 -26.59 4.88
CA TYR A 580 8.07 -27.01 3.48
C TYR A 580 7.91 -28.52 3.35
N VAL A 581 6.93 -28.95 2.55
CA VAL A 581 6.67 -30.35 2.18
C VAL A 581 6.92 -30.53 0.68
N SER A 582 7.64 -31.58 0.31
CA SER A 582 7.93 -31.90 -1.10
C SER A 582 6.69 -32.40 -1.85
N ALA A 583 6.63 -32.20 -3.17
CA ALA A 583 5.59 -32.70 -4.05
C ALA A 583 5.44 -34.23 -4.01
N GLU A 584 6.53 -34.97 -3.79
CA GLU A 584 6.48 -36.43 -3.64
C GLU A 584 5.73 -36.84 -2.37
N GLN A 585 6.05 -36.24 -1.22
CA GLN A 585 5.34 -36.48 0.04
C GLN A 585 3.86 -36.12 -0.07
N LEU A 586 3.51 -34.97 -0.65
CA LEU A 586 2.12 -34.56 -0.86
C LEU A 586 1.39 -35.53 -1.81
N ARG A 587 2.04 -35.95 -2.91
CA ARG A 587 1.49 -36.94 -3.85
C ARG A 587 1.24 -38.28 -3.18
N LYS A 588 2.15 -38.75 -2.33
CA LYS A 588 2.00 -39.99 -1.55
C LYS A 588 0.84 -39.87 -0.56
N ALA A 589 0.71 -38.73 0.12
CA ALA A 589 -0.39 -38.49 1.04
C ALA A 589 -1.76 -38.51 0.32
N LEU A 590 -1.84 -37.94 -0.88
CA LEU A 590 -3.02 -38.04 -1.75
C LEU A 590 -3.29 -39.48 -2.23
N LYS A 591 -2.27 -40.25 -2.64
CA LYS A 591 -2.43 -41.68 -3.00
C LYS A 591 -2.98 -42.51 -1.85
N ASN A 592 -2.56 -42.19 -0.63
CA ASN A 592 -2.96 -42.90 0.58
C ASN A 592 -4.31 -42.43 1.13
N SER A 593 -5.01 -41.54 0.41
CA SER A 593 -6.27 -40.94 0.86
C SER A 593 -6.18 -40.37 2.28
N SER A 594 -5.09 -39.69 2.61
CA SER A 594 -4.87 -39.17 3.96
C SER A 594 -5.80 -37.99 4.26
N ARG A 595 -6.11 -37.78 5.54
CA ARG A 595 -6.93 -36.64 6.01
C ARG A 595 -6.16 -35.33 5.95
N MET A 596 -6.51 -34.44 5.04
CA MET A 596 -5.82 -33.16 4.85
C MET A 596 -6.69 -32.12 4.14
N ILE A 597 -6.21 -30.88 4.11
CA ILE A 597 -6.76 -29.77 3.30
C ILE A 597 -5.66 -29.27 2.38
N ILE A 598 -6.01 -28.97 1.12
CA ILE A 598 -5.09 -28.40 0.15
C ILE A 598 -5.60 -27.03 -0.26
N LEU A 599 -4.72 -26.02 -0.22
CA LEU A 599 -5.04 -24.62 -0.43
C LEU A 599 -4.23 -24.05 -1.61
N ASP A 600 -4.90 -23.49 -2.60
CA ASP A 600 -4.27 -22.78 -3.72
C ASP A 600 -4.17 -21.29 -3.42
N ALA A 601 -2.97 -20.79 -3.18
CA ALA A 601 -2.73 -19.40 -2.83
C ALA A 601 -2.69 -18.46 -4.04
N ARG A 602 -2.78 -18.96 -5.29
CA ARG A 602 -2.71 -18.13 -6.50
C ARG A 602 -4.00 -17.35 -6.72
N SER A 603 -4.06 -16.55 -7.79
CA SER A 603 -5.31 -15.89 -8.17
C SER A 603 -6.43 -16.89 -8.40
N LYS A 604 -7.66 -16.49 -8.11
CA LYS A 604 -8.85 -17.31 -8.36
C LYS A 604 -8.92 -17.75 -9.82
N ALA A 605 -8.54 -16.84 -10.72
CA ALA A 605 -8.40 -17.12 -12.14
C ALA A 605 -7.39 -18.24 -12.44
N ALA A 606 -6.25 -18.28 -11.75
CA ALA A 606 -5.25 -19.33 -11.92
C ALA A 606 -5.75 -20.68 -11.38
N TRP A 607 -6.51 -20.68 -10.28
CA TRP A 607 -7.17 -21.89 -9.77
C TRP A 607 -8.23 -22.41 -10.76
N TYR A 608 -9.06 -21.53 -11.34
CA TYR A 608 -10.00 -21.89 -12.41
C TYR A 608 -9.30 -22.48 -13.63
N GLN A 609 -8.14 -21.94 -14.00
CA GLN A 609 -7.39 -22.46 -15.14
C GLN A 609 -6.81 -23.85 -14.86
N THR A 610 -6.24 -24.09 -13.68
CA THR A 610 -5.73 -25.41 -13.30
C THR A 610 -5.49 -25.46 -11.80
N HIS A 611 -5.75 -26.56 -11.10
CA HIS A 611 -5.45 -26.71 -9.67
C HIS A 611 -5.16 -28.17 -9.28
N ILE A 612 -4.57 -28.39 -8.11
CA ILE A 612 -4.41 -29.75 -7.56
C ILE A 612 -5.82 -30.28 -7.20
N PRO A 613 -6.18 -31.54 -7.52
CA PRO A 613 -7.52 -32.05 -7.26
C PRO A 613 -7.92 -31.94 -5.79
N GLY A 614 -9.10 -31.40 -5.53
CA GLY A 614 -9.59 -31.15 -4.17
C GLY A 614 -8.97 -29.93 -3.48
N ALA A 615 -8.13 -29.15 -4.16
CA ALA A 615 -7.63 -27.90 -3.62
C ALA A 615 -8.70 -26.81 -3.61
N ILE A 616 -8.71 -26.02 -2.56
CA ILE A 616 -9.61 -24.88 -2.39
C ILE A 616 -8.89 -23.61 -2.83
N SER A 617 -9.55 -22.75 -3.60
CA SER A 617 -9.02 -21.44 -3.98
C SER A 617 -8.97 -20.52 -2.77
N VAL A 618 -7.78 -20.11 -2.34
CA VAL A 618 -7.59 -19.12 -1.28
C VAL A 618 -6.58 -18.06 -1.69
N PRO A 619 -6.92 -17.20 -2.67
CA PRO A 619 -5.96 -16.28 -3.25
C PRO A 619 -5.26 -15.44 -2.18
N PHE A 620 -3.95 -15.27 -2.30
CA PHE A 620 -3.13 -14.54 -1.31
C PHE A 620 -3.52 -13.06 -1.13
N TYR A 621 -4.46 -12.56 -1.93
CA TYR A 621 -5.03 -11.22 -1.88
C TYR A 621 -6.50 -11.21 -1.42
N GLU A 622 -7.15 -12.36 -1.24
CA GLU A 622 -8.51 -12.47 -0.72
C GLU A 622 -8.52 -12.66 0.79
N GLU A 623 -9.49 -12.02 1.45
CA GLU A 623 -9.57 -11.96 2.91
C GLU A 623 -9.60 -13.36 3.57
N PRO A 624 -8.61 -13.75 4.39
CA PRO A 624 -8.54 -15.04 5.06
C PRO A 624 -9.79 -15.52 5.79
N ASP A 625 -10.55 -14.62 6.40
CA ASP A 625 -11.78 -14.92 7.12
C ASP A 625 -12.82 -15.67 6.29
N LYS A 626 -12.80 -15.48 4.96
CA LYS A 626 -13.70 -16.17 4.06
C LYS A 626 -13.51 -17.69 4.10
N PHE A 627 -12.27 -18.15 4.22
CA PHE A 627 -11.95 -19.57 4.18
C PHE A 627 -11.60 -20.13 5.56
N ILE A 628 -11.03 -19.34 6.47
CA ILE A 628 -10.57 -19.81 7.79
C ILE A 628 -11.73 -20.30 8.66
N LYS A 629 -12.90 -19.66 8.61
CA LYS A 629 -14.07 -20.05 9.40
C LYS A 629 -14.57 -21.47 9.10
N ASP A 630 -14.27 -21.94 7.90
CA ASP A 630 -14.73 -23.20 7.32
C ASP A 630 -13.65 -24.30 7.39
N ILE A 631 -12.46 -23.97 7.90
CA ILE A 631 -11.35 -24.90 8.09
C ILE A 631 -11.33 -25.37 9.55
N PRO A 632 -11.26 -26.69 9.83
CA PRO A 632 -11.10 -27.19 11.19
C PRO A 632 -9.72 -26.89 11.76
N ASN A 633 -9.67 -26.30 12.96
CA ASN A 633 -8.44 -26.13 13.73
C ASN A 633 -8.20 -27.30 14.69
N ASP A 634 -8.01 -28.48 14.14
CA ASP A 634 -7.77 -29.74 14.86
C ASP A 634 -6.42 -30.38 14.43
N SER A 635 -6.34 -31.71 14.37
CA SER A 635 -5.16 -32.42 13.86
C SER A 635 -5.11 -32.56 12.33
N THR A 636 -5.97 -31.87 11.57
CA THR A 636 -5.95 -31.86 10.10
C THR A 636 -4.71 -31.14 9.60
N TRP A 637 -3.96 -31.77 8.70
CA TRP A 637 -2.87 -31.08 7.98
C TRP A 637 -3.43 -30.17 6.90
N ILE A 638 -2.95 -28.93 6.85
CA ILE A 638 -3.28 -27.94 5.83
C ILE A 638 -2.04 -27.65 5.00
N VAL A 639 -2.10 -27.91 3.70
CA VAL A 639 -0.98 -27.68 2.76
C VAL A 639 -1.35 -26.59 1.77
N ALA A 640 -0.62 -25.48 1.77
CA ALA A 640 -0.81 -24.41 0.79
C ALA A 640 0.24 -24.47 -0.33
N TYR A 641 -0.12 -24.07 -1.54
CA TYR A 641 0.82 -24.01 -2.68
C TYR A 641 0.61 -22.74 -3.52
N CYS A 642 1.60 -22.44 -4.37
CA CYS A 642 1.49 -21.42 -5.41
C CYS A 642 2.13 -21.88 -6.73
N ALA A 643 2.28 -20.98 -7.72
CA ALA A 643 2.76 -21.32 -9.06
C ALA A 643 4.23 -21.75 -9.05
N CYS A 644 5.08 -20.89 -8.48
CA CYS A 644 6.50 -21.08 -8.21
C CYS A 644 6.73 -21.30 -6.70
N PRO A 645 7.96 -21.58 -6.22
CA PRO A 645 8.20 -21.78 -4.80
C PRO A 645 7.84 -20.54 -3.95
N HIS A 646 6.90 -20.77 -3.02
CA HIS A 646 6.79 -20.14 -1.69
C HIS A 646 6.11 -18.77 -1.59
N ALA A 647 6.19 -17.89 -2.58
CA ALA A 647 5.81 -16.48 -2.40
C ALA A 647 4.36 -16.26 -1.89
N ALA A 648 3.36 -16.84 -2.56
CA ALA A 648 1.95 -16.64 -2.19
C ALA A 648 1.50 -17.61 -1.07
N SER A 649 2.01 -18.84 -1.08
CA SER A 649 1.69 -19.85 -0.06
C SER A 649 2.29 -19.53 1.31
N ASP A 650 3.43 -18.83 1.38
CA ASP A 650 4.01 -18.35 2.64
C ASP A 650 3.06 -17.40 3.36
N LYS A 651 2.40 -16.52 2.62
CA LYS A 651 1.42 -15.58 3.16
C LYS A 651 0.26 -16.34 3.82
N VAL A 652 -0.33 -17.30 3.10
CA VAL A 652 -1.45 -18.13 3.59
C VAL A 652 -1.07 -18.92 4.84
N VAL A 653 0.08 -19.59 4.84
CA VAL A 653 0.51 -20.42 5.99
C VAL A 653 0.86 -19.56 7.21
N ASN A 654 1.49 -18.40 7.03
CA ASN A 654 1.72 -17.47 8.13
C ASN A 654 0.41 -17.04 8.78
N THR A 655 -0.61 -16.72 7.98
CA THR A 655 -1.92 -16.35 8.49
C THR A 655 -2.58 -17.50 9.23
N LEU A 656 -2.61 -18.72 8.67
CA LEU A 656 -3.16 -19.87 9.39
C LEU A 656 -2.45 -20.09 10.73
N ARG A 657 -1.12 -20.00 10.78
CA ARG A 657 -0.38 -20.10 12.05
C ARG A 657 -0.76 -18.99 13.03
N ARG A 658 -1.00 -17.75 12.56
CA ARG A 658 -1.53 -16.63 13.37
C ARG A 658 -2.89 -16.93 13.99
N PHE A 659 -3.78 -17.61 13.25
CA PHE A 659 -5.08 -18.09 13.77
C PHE A 659 -4.98 -19.38 14.61
N GLY A 660 -3.77 -19.81 14.98
CA GLY A 660 -3.54 -20.93 15.89
C GLY A 660 -3.46 -22.31 15.24
N TYR A 661 -3.44 -22.39 13.90
CA TYR A 661 -3.33 -23.67 13.19
C TYR A 661 -1.90 -24.22 13.26
N LYS A 662 -1.73 -25.31 13.99
CA LYS A 662 -0.41 -25.92 14.26
C LYS A 662 0.08 -26.83 13.13
N HIS A 663 -0.83 -27.47 12.40
CA HIS A 663 -0.52 -28.48 11.38
C HIS A 663 -0.57 -27.88 9.97
N THR A 664 0.39 -27.01 9.65
CA THR A 664 0.44 -26.27 8.38
C THR A 664 1.77 -26.47 7.65
N ALA A 665 1.72 -26.65 6.33
CA ALA A 665 2.89 -26.80 5.48
C ALA A 665 2.71 -26.12 4.11
N ILE A 666 3.82 -25.89 3.40
CA ILE A 666 3.86 -25.31 2.06
C ILE A 666 4.42 -26.33 1.08
N LEU A 667 3.76 -26.52 -0.07
CA LEU A 667 4.33 -27.29 -1.17
C LEU A 667 5.57 -26.59 -1.72
N ASP A 668 6.75 -27.21 -1.55
CA ASP A 668 8.06 -26.62 -1.83
C ASP A 668 8.17 -26.22 -3.32
N GLU A 669 7.88 -27.15 -4.23
CA GLU A 669 8.13 -26.95 -5.66
C GLU A 669 7.02 -26.18 -6.41
N GLY A 670 5.83 -26.03 -5.82
CA GLY A 670 4.66 -25.41 -6.45
C GLY A 670 3.94 -26.29 -7.50
N ILE A 671 2.81 -25.78 -8.02
CA ILE A 671 1.93 -26.55 -8.93
C ILE A 671 2.51 -26.71 -10.34
N LEU A 672 3.40 -25.82 -10.80
CA LEU A 672 4.01 -25.97 -12.13
C LEU A 672 4.89 -27.22 -12.19
N VAL A 673 5.73 -27.43 -11.17
CA VAL A 673 6.55 -28.65 -11.05
C VAL A 673 5.67 -29.88 -10.80
N TRP A 674 4.59 -29.73 -10.02
CA TRP A 674 3.60 -30.79 -9.84
C TRP A 674 3.04 -31.29 -11.18
N ALA A 675 2.59 -30.38 -12.04
CA ALA A 675 2.05 -30.71 -13.35
C ALA A 675 3.13 -31.29 -14.29
N GLN A 676 4.34 -30.73 -14.28
CA GLN A 676 5.48 -31.24 -15.07
C GLN A 676 5.86 -32.69 -14.71
N ARG A 677 5.72 -33.07 -13.43
CA ARG A 677 5.92 -34.46 -12.97
C ARG A 677 4.78 -35.40 -13.36
N GLY A 678 3.80 -34.94 -14.14
CA GLY A 678 2.65 -35.72 -14.57
C GLY A 678 1.69 -36.03 -13.42
N TYR A 679 1.72 -35.25 -12.33
CA TYR A 679 0.79 -35.46 -11.24
C TYR A 679 -0.59 -34.87 -11.58
N PRO A 680 -1.68 -35.43 -11.01
CA PRO A 680 -3.03 -35.03 -11.39
C PRO A 680 -3.32 -33.56 -11.15
N VAL A 681 -4.02 -32.91 -12.09
CA VAL A 681 -4.57 -31.55 -11.99
C VAL A 681 -6.05 -31.55 -12.43
N GLN A 682 -6.83 -30.60 -11.93
CA GLN A 682 -8.19 -30.30 -12.33
C GLN A 682 -8.25 -28.96 -13.06
N TYR A 683 -9.27 -28.78 -13.89
CA TYR A 683 -9.53 -27.57 -14.68
C TYR A 683 -10.95 -27.11 -14.39
N GLY A 684 -11.18 -25.80 -14.42
CA GLY A 684 -12.52 -25.26 -14.32
C GLY A 684 -13.38 -25.56 -15.54
N GLN A 685 -14.67 -25.76 -15.33
CA GLN A 685 -15.60 -25.98 -16.42
C GLN A 685 -16.08 -24.64 -16.99
N ASP A 686 -16.05 -24.53 -18.31
CA ASP A 686 -16.76 -23.48 -19.03
C ASP A 686 -18.24 -23.87 -19.10
N ASN A 687 -19.16 -22.92 -18.86
CA ASN A 687 -20.62 -23.15 -18.80
C ASN A 687 -21.21 -23.75 -20.09
N LYS A 688 -20.40 -23.86 -21.16
CA LYS A 688 -20.76 -24.47 -22.44
C LYS A 688 -20.59 -25.99 -22.53
N THR A 689 -20.03 -26.67 -21.52
CA THR A 689 -19.88 -28.14 -21.54
C THR A 689 -21.08 -28.94 -21.00
N LYS A 690 -22.18 -28.27 -20.64
CA LYS A 690 -23.49 -28.91 -20.50
C LYS A 690 -24.34 -28.68 -21.76
N LYS A 691 -24.02 -29.35 -22.86
CA LYS A 691 -24.99 -29.72 -23.92
C LYS A 691 -24.54 -30.98 -24.60
#